data_AF-A0A087VNE1-F1
#
_entry.id   AF-A0A087VNE1-F1
#
_cell.length_a   1.000
_cell.length_b   1.000
_cell.length_c   1.000
_cell.angle_alpha   90.00
_cell.angle_beta   90.00
_cell.angle_gamma   90.00
#
_symmetry.space_group_name_H-M   'P 1'
#
loop_
_entity.id
_entity.type
_entity.pdbx_description
1 polymer ?
#
loop_
_entity_poly.entity_id
_entity_poly.type
_entity_poly.pdbx_seq_one_letter_code
_entity_poly.pdbx_strand_id
1 'polypeptide(L)'
;YTQGTLSAEEICIDLARRIGITPLCYSLFALYDTQNRVWLPPNHLFKISKDTNLNLLFRMRYYFRNWHGMNDKEPAVYRNVPRQNDSPDEKPQGGALLDKSSFEYLFEQGKFEFINDVASLKDLQTEQEIQRFKNESLGMAVLHLSHIAIKKGISLEEVARKYSFKDCIPRSFYRQIQQNNYLTKFRMKNVFKKFVQRFQRHTVSTGKLTVQDIMYKYLATLEHLAPRFGSELFPVLSLETSSEGEKVQLYVNGGHSQPEHGHALLPKDRPVTHEVLVTGTNGIQWRPVPVEVGRNKELEAKGPTQPAERSEPKWAHFCDFREITHIVVKDCRVSINRQDNKCLEVVLPSSESALSLVSLVDGYFRLTADSSHYLCHEVAPPRVVMSILNGIHGPMQEEFVFAKLRREEQEEGLYIIRWSVLDFNRMILSVVKRGHQQAPGMQGALKYRQFRIQKKGNSFVLEGWDREFSTLRELLDVLKGCTLKSGDESFTVKRCCPPKPGEISDLLIMRKVKDSAKQILNLTQLSFHQIRKNEITQRAHLGQGTRTNIYDGVLNVCGTAGTDDEAEYFSTEQNNNSREMHVVLKVLDPSHRDIALAFFETASLMSQVSHVHLAFVHGVCVRGSENIMVEEFVEHGPLDVLLRKEKGRVTVGWKITVAKQLASALSYLEDKNLVHGNVCAKNILLARKGLEDGSVPFVKLSDPGVSFTVLSREERVDRIPWIAPECVRDVGNLSTAADKWSFGTTLLEICFDADVPLKERTPSEKERFYEKRHRLPEPSCKELATLICQCLNYTPVERPSFRTILRDLTQLQPHNLVDITSVNPDFPVSDPTVFQKRYLKKIRELGEGHFGKVSLYCYDPTNDGTGEMVAVKSLKSGCSQQLLTSWKREIEILKTLYHENIVKYKGCCSEQGEKIVQLIMEYVPLGSLRDYLPKHNVGLAHILLFAQQICE
;
A
#
# COMPACT_ATOMS: atom_id res chain seq x y z
N TYR A 1 -0.23 -14.52 37.05
CA TYR A 1 -0.74 -15.69 36.31
C TYR A 1 0.06 -16.91 36.74
N THR A 2 -0.57 -18.07 36.95
CA THR A 2 0.10 -19.23 37.60
C THR A 2 0.25 -20.47 36.71
N GLN A 3 -0.52 -20.58 35.62
CA GLN A 3 -0.41 -21.65 34.63
C GLN A 3 -1.05 -21.24 33.31
N GLY A 4 -0.62 -21.85 32.19
CA GLY A 4 -1.26 -21.74 30.88
C GLY A 4 -0.41 -21.03 29.83
N THR A 5 -0.99 -20.82 28.65
CA THR A 5 -0.40 -20.03 27.56
C THR A 5 -1.25 -18.81 27.30
N LEU A 6 -0.67 -17.62 27.42
CA LEU A 6 -1.35 -16.35 27.20
C LEU A 6 -0.52 -15.46 26.29
N SER A 7 -1.20 -14.71 25.43
CA SER A 7 -0.57 -13.64 24.66
C SER A 7 -0.40 -12.36 25.50
N ALA A 8 0.54 -11.51 25.11
CA ALA A 8 0.68 -10.17 25.69
C ALA A 8 -0.60 -9.34 25.54
N GLU A 9 -1.32 -9.46 24.41
CA GLU A 9 -2.60 -8.79 24.20
C GLU A 9 -3.67 -9.25 25.21
N GLU A 10 -3.78 -10.55 25.50
CA GLU A 10 -4.74 -11.06 26.49
C GLU A 10 -4.46 -10.54 27.90
N ILE A 11 -3.19 -10.47 28.28
CA ILE A 11 -2.77 -9.89 29.56
C ILE A 11 -3.10 -8.39 29.60
N CYS A 12 -2.83 -7.64 28.53
CA CYS A 12 -3.18 -6.23 28.42
C CYS A 12 -4.70 -6.01 28.54
N ILE A 13 -5.52 -6.84 27.88
CA ILE A 13 -6.99 -6.78 27.95
C ILE A 13 -7.48 -7.04 29.37
N ASP A 14 -6.93 -8.04 30.06
CA ASP A 14 -7.32 -8.34 31.44
C ASP A 14 -6.96 -7.20 32.40
N LEU A 15 -5.76 -6.63 32.27
CA LEU A 15 -5.33 -5.49 33.08
C LEU A 15 -6.15 -4.23 32.78
N ALA A 16 -6.39 -3.93 31.51
CA ALA A 16 -7.24 -2.81 31.09
C ALA A 16 -8.64 -2.92 31.69
N ARG A 17 -9.25 -4.12 31.66
CA ARG A 17 -10.55 -4.39 32.29
C ARG A 17 -10.53 -4.12 33.80
N ARG A 18 -9.50 -4.57 34.52
CA ARG A 18 -9.38 -4.38 35.98
C ARG A 18 -9.16 -2.92 36.37
N ILE A 19 -8.46 -2.15 35.54
CA ILE A 19 -8.18 -0.72 35.76
C ILE A 19 -9.39 0.14 35.32
N GLY A 20 -10.25 -0.38 34.44
CA GLY A 20 -11.37 0.35 33.85
C GLY A 20 -10.99 1.15 32.60
N ILE A 21 -9.87 0.80 31.95
CA ILE A 21 -9.51 1.34 30.62
C ILE A 21 -10.46 0.75 29.58
N THR A 22 -11.04 1.58 28.73
CA THR A 22 -12.02 1.16 27.72
C THR A 22 -11.39 0.36 26.58
N PRO A 23 -12.17 -0.47 25.86
CA PRO A 23 -11.76 -1.07 24.59
C PRO A 23 -11.26 -0.07 23.54
N LEU A 24 -11.67 1.20 23.58
CA LEU A 24 -11.13 2.21 22.67
C LEU A 24 -9.68 2.58 23.02
N CYS A 25 -9.36 2.72 24.31
CA CYS A 25 -8.07 3.20 24.77
C CYS A 25 -7.04 2.10 25.05
N TYR A 26 -7.42 0.82 25.21
CA TYR A 26 -6.45 -0.24 25.52
C TYR A 26 -5.34 -0.40 24.46
N SER A 27 -5.64 -0.04 23.20
CA SER A 27 -4.68 -0.07 22.10
C SER A 27 -3.50 0.88 22.29
N LEU A 28 -3.59 1.83 23.24
CA LEU A 28 -2.50 2.72 23.64
C LEU A 28 -1.50 2.05 24.60
N PHE A 29 -1.81 0.86 25.10
CA PHE A 29 -1.06 0.18 26.15
C PHE A 29 -0.34 -1.09 25.65
N ALA A 30 0.79 -1.40 26.28
CA ALA A 30 1.58 -2.59 26.03
C ALA A 30 2.30 -3.08 27.30
N LEU A 31 3.00 -4.21 27.19
CA LEU A 31 3.83 -4.76 28.26
C LEU A 31 5.30 -4.43 28.01
N TYR A 32 5.97 -3.93 29.05
CA TYR A 32 7.40 -3.64 29.06
C TYR A 32 8.14 -4.62 29.97
N ASP A 33 9.14 -5.29 29.43
CA ASP A 33 10.04 -6.17 30.18
C ASP A 33 11.17 -5.32 30.80
N THR A 34 11.20 -5.27 32.13
CA THR A 34 12.18 -4.46 32.86
C THR A 34 13.58 -5.07 32.88
N GLN A 35 13.71 -6.38 32.70
CA GLN A 35 14.98 -7.08 32.69
C GLN A 35 15.69 -6.87 31.36
N ASN A 36 14.99 -7.15 30.26
CA ASN A 36 15.51 -7.02 28.90
C ASN A 36 15.40 -5.60 28.32
N ARG A 37 14.67 -4.71 29.00
CA ARG A 37 14.43 -3.31 28.61
C ARG A 37 13.78 -3.15 27.24
N VAL A 38 12.92 -4.09 26.86
CA VAL A 38 12.21 -4.11 25.58
C VAL A 38 10.70 -4.16 25.81
N TRP A 39 9.95 -3.65 24.83
CA TRP A 39 8.51 -3.86 24.82
C TRP A 39 8.19 -5.15 24.09
N LEU A 40 7.14 -5.83 24.57
CA LEU A 40 6.71 -7.09 24.00
C LEU A 40 5.65 -6.85 22.92
N PRO A 41 5.75 -7.52 21.76
CA PRO A 41 4.71 -7.41 20.75
C PRO A 41 3.41 -8.05 21.26
N PRO A 42 2.23 -7.62 20.78
CA PRO A 42 0.93 -8.06 21.30
C PRO A 42 0.67 -9.56 21.12
N ASN A 43 1.29 -10.19 20.14
CA ASN A 43 1.21 -11.64 19.91
C ASN A 43 2.26 -12.46 20.70
N HIS A 44 3.12 -11.84 21.50
CA HIS A 44 4.12 -12.56 22.30
C HIS A 44 3.43 -13.57 23.22
N LEU A 45 3.81 -14.85 23.13
CA LEU A 45 3.19 -15.93 23.89
C LEU A 45 4.03 -16.27 25.13
N PHE A 46 3.42 -16.15 26.31
CA PHE A 46 4.00 -16.60 27.57
C PHE A 46 3.59 -18.04 27.84
N LYS A 47 4.57 -18.94 28.01
CA LYS A 47 4.36 -20.27 28.58
C LYS A 47 4.57 -20.20 30.08
N ILE A 48 3.49 -20.12 30.83
CA ILE A 48 3.52 -19.90 32.28
C ILE A 48 3.49 -21.26 32.99
N SER A 49 4.54 -21.51 33.75
CA SER A 49 4.70 -22.67 34.63
C SER A 49 4.91 -22.20 36.07
N LYS A 50 4.96 -23.14 37.03
CA LYS A 50 5.21 -22.81 38.45
C LYS A 50 6.58 -22.16 38.67
N ASP A 51 7.53 -22.38 37.77
CA ASP A 51 8.90 -21.86 37.85
C ASP A 51 9.08 -20.50 37.13
N THR A 52 8.03 -19.99 36.48
CA THR A 52 8.09 -18.74 35.72
C THR A 52 8.06 -17.53 36.66
N ASN A 53 9.15 -16.77 36.73
CA ASN A 53 9.25 -15.52 37.50
C ASN A 53 9.62 -14.32 36.62
N LEU A 54 8.61 -13.73 35.96
CA LEU A 54 8.76 -12.56 35.09
C LEU A 54 8.07 -11.34 35.70
N ASN A 55 8.76 -10.20 35.71
CA ASN A 55 8.21 -8.92 36.18
C ASN A 55 8.06 -7.94 35.01
N LEU A 56 6.81 -7.73 34.60
CA LEU A 56 6.43 -6.89 33.46
C LEU A 56 5.68 -5.65 33.94
N LEU A 57 5.90 -4.53 33.26
CA LEU A 57 5.14 -3.30 33.49
C LEU A 57 4.08 -3.15 32.41
N PHE A 58 2.82 -3.03 32.82
CA PHE A 58 1.75 -2.55 31.94
C PHE A 58 1.85 -1.04 31.83
N ARG A 59 1.94 -0.49 30.61
CA ARG A 59 2.20 0.94 30.40
C ARG A 59 1.54 1.45 29.14
N MET A 60 1.18 2.73 29.16
CA MET A 60 0.87 3.46 27.93
C MET A 60 2.16 3.59 27.14
N ARG A 61 2.14 3.09 25.90
CA ARG A 61 3.27 3.05 24.98
C ARG A 61 3.08 4.04 23.84
N TYR A 62 1.88 4.04 23.26
CA TYR A 62 1.56 4.87 22.11
C TYR A 62 1.08 6.24 22.60
N TYR A 63 1.96 7.23 22.50
CA TYR A 63 1.77 8.57 23.04
C TYR A 63 1.75 9.61 21.93
N PHE A 64 0.84 10.58 22.06
CA PHE A 64 0.77 11.73 21.18
C PHE A 64 0.97 12.99 22.00
N ARG A 65 2.08 13.66 21.75
CA ARG A 65 2.45 14.88 22.45
C ARG A 65 1.43 15.99 22.19
N ASN A 66 1.17 16.83 23.20
CA ASN A 66 0.17 17.90 23.17
C ASN A 66 -1.27 17.42 22.89
N TRP A 67 -1.61 16.18 23.26
CA TRP A 67 -3.00 15.67 23.21
C TRP A 67 -3.98 16.48 24.07
N HIS A 68 -3.49 17.17 25.10
CA HIS A 68 -4.26 18.05 25.97
C HIS A 68 -4.44 19.48 25.41
N GLY A 69 -3.74 19.84 24.33
CA GLY A 69 -3.90 21.15 23.67
C GLY A 69 -3.52 22.37 24.52
N MET A 70 -2.56 22.23 25.44
CA MET A 70 -2.13 23.33 26.31
C MET A 70 -0.89 24.07 25.78
N ASN A 71 -0.29 23.57 24.70
CA ASN A 71 0.85 24.18 24.04
C ASN A 71 0.45 24.65 22.63
N ASP A 72 0.28 25.96 22.46
CA ASP A 72 -0.14 26.56 21.18
C ASP A 72 0.94 26.47 20.08
N LYS A 73 2.19 26.13 20.44
CA LYS A 73 3.30 25.98 19.48
C LYS A 73 3.32 24.61 18.81
N GLU A 74 2.66 23.63 19.41
CA GLU A 74 2.57 22.26 18.91
C GLU A 74 1.16 21.99 18.38
N PRO A 75 0.99 21.16 17.34
CA PRO A 75 -0.34 20.87 16.83
C PRO A 75 -1.18 20.10 17.86
N ALA A 76 -2.47 20.42 17.93
CA ALA A 76 -3.41 19.65 18.74
C ALA A 76 -3.64 18.26 18.12
N VAL A 77 -3.93 17.27 18.98
CA VAL A 77 -4.18 15.88 18.60
C VAL A 77 -5.53 15.44 19.17
N TYR A 78 -6.37 14.80 18.35
CA TYR A 78 -7.73 14.41 18.75
C TYR A 78 -8.23 13.19 17.95
N ARG A 79 -9.27 12.53 18.45
CA ARG A 79 -9.99 11.48 17.70
C ARG A 79 -11.03 12.09 16.77
N ASN A 80 -11.34 11.41 15.68
CA ASN A 80 -12.42 11.87 14.79
C ASN A 80 -13.78 11.84 15.49
N VAL A 81 -14.62 12.81 15.18
CA VAL A 81 -16.02 12.90 15.61
C VAL A 81 -16.91 12.86 14.36
N PRO A 82 -18.08 12.23 14.40
CA PRO A 82 -19.02 12.21 13.28
C PRO A 82 -19.42 13.64 12.87
N ARG A 83 -19.40 13.95 11.57
CA ARG A 83 -19.95 15.21 11.06
C ARG A 83 -21.48 15.15 11.07
N GLN A 84 -22.12 16.14 11.68
CA GLN A 84 -23.59 16.22 11.72
C GLN A 84 -24.18 16.79 10.42
N ASN A 85 -23.43 17.65 9.69
CA ASN A 85 -23.78 18.18 8.37
C ASN A 85 -22.53 18.27 7.47
N ASP A 86 -22.69 18.10 6.15
CA ASP A 86 -21.63 18.28 5.14
C ASP A 86 -21.37 19.78 4.82
N SER A 87 -21.48 20.67 5.81
CA SER A 87 -21.12 22.08 5.62
C SER A 87 -19.60 22.25 5.71
N PRO A 88 -18.92 22.78 4.68
CA PRO A 88 -17.47 22.94 4.65
C PRO A 88 -16.91 23.96 5.66
N ASP A 89 -17.76 24.80 6.28
CA ASP A 89 -17.34 25.91 7.15
C ASP A 89 -17.34 25.60 8.66
N GLU A 90 -17.77 24.41 9.11
CA GLU A 90 -17.70 24.06 10.52
C GLU A 90 -16.28 23.61 10.92
N LYS A 91 -15.69 24.30 11.90
CA LYS A 91 -14.41 23.87 12.50
C LYS A 91 -14.58 22.44 13.06
N PRO A 92 -13.72 21.49 12.71
CA PRO A 92 -13.84 20.12 13.19
C PRO A 92 -13.73 20.08 14.71
N GLN A 93 -14.81 19.65 15.38
CA GLN A 93 -14.78 19.33 16.80
C GLN A 93 -14.03 18.00 16.96
N GLY A 94 -12.91 18.03 17.68
CA GLY A 94 -12.09 16.85 17.96
C GLY A 94 -12.56 16.12 19.22
N GLY A 95 -12.60 14.79 19.16
CA GLY A 95 -12.94 13.94 20.30
C GLY A 95 -11.75 13.78 21.25
N ALA A 96 -12.03 13.57 22.53
CA ALA A 96 -10.99 13.33 23.53
C ALA A 96 -10.17 12.07 23.18
N LEU A 97 -8.85 12.17 23.31
CA LEU A 97 -7.95 11.05 23.00
C LEU A 97 -8.04 9.92 24.02
N LEU A 98 -8.13 10.30 25.30
CA LEU A 98 -8.06 9.42 26.47
C LEU A 98 -9.40 9.39 27.20
N ASP A 99 -9.81 8.21 27.65
CA ASP A 99 -10.84 8.08 28.67
C ASP A 99 -10.29 8.46 30.07
N LYS A 100 -11.20 8.58 31.05
CA LYS A 100 -10.85 8.97 32.42
C LYS A 100 -9.79 8.07 33.04
N SER A 101 -9.96 6.75 32.95
CA SER A 101 -9.03 5.79 33.56
C SER A 101 -7.66 5.79 32.89
N SER A 102 -7.61 5.98 31.58
CA SER A 102 -6.37 6.09 30.81
C SER A 102 -5.62 7.38 31.15
N PHE A 103 -6.34 8.49 31.37
CA PHE A 103 -5.76 9.75 31.84
C PHE A 103 -5.18 9.64 33.25
N GLU A 104 -5.93 9.02 34.19
CA GLU A 104 -5.44 8.74 35.54
C GLU A 104 -4.21 7.83 35.52
N TYR A 105 -4.22 6.79 34.68
CA TYR A 105 -3.07 5.91 34.51
C TYR A 105 -1.85 6.63 33.96
N LEU A 106 -2.02 7.44 32.90
CA LEU A 106 -0.95 8.22 32.31
C LEU A 106 -0.34 9.21 33.31
N PHE A 107 -1.16 9.84 34.15
CA PHE A 107 -0.67 10.71 35.22
C PHE A 107 0.20 9.96 36.24
N GLU A 108 -0.23 8.79 36.71
CA GLU A 108 0.57 7.95 37.61
C GLU A 108 1.86 7.45 36.94
N GLN A 109 1.79 7.03 35.66
CA GLN A 109 2.96 6.65 34.87
C GLN A 109 3.92 7.82 34.68
N GLY A 110 3.42 9.01 34.36
CA GLY A 110 4.22 10.23 34.17
C GLY A 110 4.95 10.64 35.45
N LYS A 111 4.30 10.57 36.62
CA LYS A 111 4.96 10.77 37.91
C LYS A 111 6.09 9.77 38.14
N PHE A 112 5.83 8.48 37.87
CA PHE A 112 6.83 7.44 37.99
C PHE A 112 8.03 7.69 37.07
N GLU A 113 7.81 8.05 35.81
CA GLU A 113 8.88 8.35 34.85
C GLU A 113 9.67 9.60 35.22
N PHE A 114 8.98 10.66 35.66
CA PHE A 114 9.62 11.87 36.14
C PHE A 114 10.55 11.62 37.32
N ILE A 115 10.09 10.88 38.33
CA ILE A 115 10.91 10.51 39.50
C ILE A 115 12.09 9.63 39.09
N ASN A 116 11.91 8.75 38.09
CA ASN A 116 12.94 7.84 37.57
C ASN A 116 13.78 8.44 36.43
N ASP A 117 13.96 9.76 36.40
CA ASP A 117 14.90 10.48 35.52
C ASP A 117 14.60 10.37 34.01
N VAL A 118 13.32 10.34 33.59
CA VAL A 118 12.97 10.52 32.16
C VAL A 118 13.58 11.82 31.60
N ALA A 119 13.64 12.85 32.44
CA ALA A 119 14.54 14.00 32.30
C ALA A 119 15.57 14.00 33.43
N SER A 120 16.85 14.08 33.08
CA SER A 120 17.97 13.99 34.01
C SER A 120 18.68 15.33 34.08
N LEU A 121 19.07 15.73 35.29
CA LEU A 121 19.89 16.92 35.49
C LEU A 121 21.27 16.82 34.81
N LYS A 122 21.74 15.60 34.53
CA LYS A 122 23.04 15.35 33.88
C LYS A 122 23.05 15.72 32.40
N ASP A 123 21.87 15.85 31.80
CA ASP A 123 21.71 16.07 30.35
C ASP A 123 21.72 17.57 30.02
N LEU A 124 21.75 18.43 31.04
CA LEU A 124 21.70 19.89 30.92
C LEU A 124 23.12 20.46 30.96
N GLN A 125 23.43 21.37 30.04
CA GLN A 125 24.78 21.91 29.89
C GLN A 125 24.93 23.31 30.49
N THR A 126 23.89 24.15 30.40
CA THR A 126 23.98 25.54 30.85
C THR A 126 23.43 25.74 32.27
N GLU A 127 24.00 26.68 33.03
CA GLU A 127 23.51 27.02 34.38
C GLU A 127 22.05 27.51 34.37
N GLN A 128 21.64 28.21 33.30
CA GLN A 128 20.27 28.70 33.14
C GLN A 128 19.28 27.54 32.98
N GLU A 129 19.60 26.53 32.15
CA GLU A 129 18.78 25.33 32.00
C GLU A 129 18.69 24.55 33.31
N ILE A 130 19.81 24.37 34.01
CA ILE A 130 19.86 23.68 35.30
C ILE A 130 18.97 24.40 36.32
N GLN A 131 19.06 25.73 36.42
CA GLN A 131 18.25 26.50 37.37
C GLN A 131 16.76 26.46 37.02
N ARG A 132 16.41 26.54 35.73
CA ARG A 132 15.04 26.40 35.25
C ARG A 132 14.48 25.02 35.57
N PHE A 133 15.22 23.95 35.26
CA PHE A 133 14.82 22.57 35.54
C PHE A 133 14.58 22.34 37.03
N LYS A 134 15.45 22.87 37.91
CA LYS A 134 15.27 22.78 39.37
C LYS A 134 13.99 23.46 39.84
N ASN A 135 13.73 24.67 39.36
CA ASN A 135 12.53 25.44 39.74
C ASN A 135 11.25 24.74 39.28
N GLU A 136 11.22 24.30 38.03
CA GLU A 136 10.07 23.58 37.45
C GLU A 136 9.86 22.23 38.16
N SER A 137 10.93 21.52 38.52
CA SER A 137 10.85 20.27 39.31
C SER A 137 10.23 20.49 40.69
N LEU A 138 10.53 21.61 41.34
CA LEU A 138 9.86 21.97 42.60
C LEU A 138 8.38 22.29 42.36
N GLY A 139 8.03 22.95 41.25
CA GLY A 139 6.66 23.17 40.82
C GLY A 139 5.90 21.86 40.60
N MET A 140 6.51 20.90 39.91
CA MET A 140 5.99 19.54 39.71
C MET A 140 5.75 18.82 41.05
N ALA A 141 6.68 18.95 42.01
CA ALA A 141 6.48 18.41 43.36
C ALA A 141 5.27 19.05 44.08
N VAL A 142 5.06 20.37 43.92
CA VAL A 142 3.87 21.04 44.48
C VAL A 142 2.59 20.54 43.83
N LEU A 143 2.56 20.36 42.50
CA LEU A 143 1.40 19.77 41.80
C LEU A 143 1.12 18.35 42.30
N HIS A 144 2.15 17.51 42.46
CA HIS A 144 2.00 16.16 42.98
C HIS A 144 1.43 16.15 44.41
N LEU A 145 1.98 16.95 45.33
CA LEU A 145 1.43 17.03 46.70
C LEU A 145 0.02 17.64 46.74
N SER A 146 -0.28 18.58 45.85
CA SER A 146 -1.63 19.17 45.71
C SER A 146 -2.65 18.15 45.25
N HIS A 147 -2.28 17.28 44.32
CA HIS A 147 -3.11 16.14 43.92
C HIS A 147 -3.42 15.22 45.11
N ILE A 148 -2.42 14.91 45.95
CA ILE A 148 -2.62 14.12 47.18
C ILE A 148 -3.54 14.85 48.17
N ALA A 149 -3.37 16.17 48.33
CA ALA A 149 -4.16 17.00 49.23
C ALA A 149 -5.65 16.97 48.86
N ILE A 150 -5.97 17.24 47.58
CA ILE A 150 -7.35 17.25 47.10
C ILE A 150 -7.96 15.83 47.20
N LYS A 151 -7.22 14.78 46.81
CA LYS A 151 -7.73 13.40 46.86
C LYS A 151 -8.01 12.91 48.29
N LYS A 152 -7.24 13.39 49.28
CA LYS A 152 -7.42 13.06 50.70
C LYS A 152 -8.33 14.02 51.46
N GLY A 153 -8.77 15.12 50.84
CA GLY A 153 -9.58 16.15 51.49
C GLY A 153 -8.87 16.90 52.63
N ILE A 154 -7.55 17.05 52.54
CA ILE A 154 -6.73 17.76 53.55
C ILE A 154 -5.95 18.92 52.92
N SER A 155 -5.42 19.85 53.73
CA SER A 155 -4.67 20.99 53.20
C SER A 155 -3.30 20.59 52.65
N LEU A 156 -2.79 21.37 51.68
CA LEU A 156 -1.46 21.14 51.11
C LEU A 156 -0.35 21.25 52.16
N GLU A 157 -0.49 22.15 53.14
CA GLU A 157 0.47 22.25 54.24
C GLU A 157 0.52 21.00 55.11
N GLU A 158 -0.61 20.33 55.31
CA GLU A 158 -0.65 19.08 56.06
C GLU A 158 0.02 17.95 55.28
N VAL A 159 -0.26 17.84 53.98
CA VAL A 159 0.41 16.87 53.09
C VAL A 159 1.92 17.11 53.06
N ALA A 160 2.36 18.35 52.87
CA ALA A 160 3.79 18.70 52.80
C ALA A 160 4.55 18.46 54.12
N ARG A 161 3.83 18.29 55.24
CA ARG A 161 4.41 17.87 56.53
C ARG A 161 4.60 16.36 56.62
N LYS A 162 3.69 15.60 55.99
CA LYS A 162 3.67 14.12 55.99
C LYS A 162 4.53 13.52 54.86
N TYR A 163 4.63 14.19 53.72
CA TYR A 163 5.32 13.72 52.52
C TYR A 163 6.45 14.67 52.14
N SER A 164 7.63 14.11 51.84
CA SER A 164 8.77 14.92 51.42
C SER A 164 8.64 15.30 49.95
N PHE A 165 8.88 16.57 49.62
CA PHE A 165 9.01 16.99 48.21
C PHE A 165 10.12 16.24 47.47
N LYS A 166 11.10 15.74 48.24
CA LYS A 166 12.23 14.95 47.75
C LYS A 166 11.82 13.63 47.07
N ASP A 167 10.66 13.09 47.44
CA ASP A 167 10.10 11.86 46.86
C ASP A 167 9.29 12.15 45.59
N CYS A 168 9.14 13.43 45.23
CA CYS A 168 8.33 13.90 44.11
C CYS A 168 9.17 14.55 42.99
N ILE A 169 10.50 14.51 43.09
CA ILE A 169 11.45 15.09 42.14
C ILE A 169 12.34 14.01 41.51
N PRO A 170 13.02 14.28 40.38
CA PRO A 170 13.91 13.32 39.73
C PRO A 170 15.05 12.87 40.65
N ARG A 171 15.40 11.58 40.60
CA ARG A 171 16.47 10.98 41.43
C ARG A 171 17.82 11.66 41.22
N SER A 172 18.14 12.08 40.00
CA SER A 172 19.33 12.89 39.68
C SER A 172 19.38 14.20 40.47
N PHE A 173 18.27 14.93 40.54
CA PHE A 173 18.15 16.15 41.32
C PHE A 173 18.19 15.87 42.82
N TYR A 174 17.51 14.82 43.30
CA TYR A 174 17.59 14.42 44.70
C TYR A 174 19.03 14.12 45.15
N ARG A 175 19.80 13.36 44.36
CA ARG A 175 21.22 13.06 44.65
C ARG A 175 22.07 14.33 44.73
N GLN A 176 21.85 15.29 43.83
CA GLN A 176 22.54 16.59 43.91
C GLN A 176 22.18 17.35 45.20
N ILE A 177 20.90 17.33 45.61
CA ILE A 177 20.48 17.94 46.88
C ILE A 177 21.20 17.28 48.07
N GLN A 178 21.41 15.96 48.03
CA GLN A 178 22.17 15.26 49.08
C GLN A 178 23.64 15.68 49.14
N GLN A 179 24.26 16.01 48.00
CA GLN A 179 25.65 16.48 47.91
C GLN A 179 25.83 17.95 48.34
N ASN A 180 24.76 18.76 48.33
CA ASN A 180 24.84 20.18 48.71
C ASN A 180 25.16 20.41 50.21
N ASN A 181 25.74 21.57 50.53
CA ASN A 181 25.99 22.00 51.91
C ASN A 181 24.68 22.25 52.70
N TYR A 182 24.79 22.28 54.03
CA TYR A 182 23.63 22.40 54.94
C TYR A 182 22.79 23.66 54.66
N LEU A 183 23.44 24.81 54.45
CA LEU A 183 22.79 26.08 54.14
C LEU A 183 21.94 26.01 52.86
N THR A 184 22.46 25.36 51.80
CA THR A 184 21.76 25.20 50.53
C THR A 184 20.55 24.27 50.68
N LYS A 185 20.69 23.16 51.43
CA LYS A 185 19.58 22.26 51.77
C LYS A 185 18.49 22.98 52.56
N PHE A 186 18.87 23.79 53.54
CA PHE A 186 17.95 24.62 54.34
C PHE A 186 17.24 25.67 53.47
N ARG A 187 17.98 26.36 52.59
CA ARG A 187 17.43 27.34 51.64
C ARG A 187 16.38 26.69 50.74
N MET A 188 16.66 25.53 50.16
CA MET A 188 15.71 24.80 49.30
C MET A 188 14.44 24.38 50.05
N LYS A 189 14.57 23.88 51.28
CA LYS A 189 13.41 23.55 52.13
C LYS A 189 12.53 24.77 52.39
N ASN A 190 13.13 25.94 52.64
CA ASN A 190 12.40 27.18 52.85
C ASN A 190 11.75 27.72 51.57
N VAL A 191 12.44 27.62 50.42
CA VAL A 191 11.87 27.97 49.11
C VAL A 191 10.63 27.12 48.83
N PHE A 192 10.74 25.79 49.02
CA PHE A 192 9.60 24.88 48.83
C PHE A 192 8.44 25.21 49.78
N LYS A 193 8.72 25.46 51.07
CA LYS A 193 7.71 25.85 52.06
C LYS A 193 6.98 27.15 51.65
N LYS A 194 7.71 28.17 51.19
CA LYS A 194 7.12 29.41 50.68
C LYS A 194 6.24 29.17 49.44
N PHE A 195 6.67 28.27 48.55
CA PHE A 195 5.93 27.91 47.35
C PHE A 195 4.59 27.23 47.70
N VAL A 196 4.62 26.25 48.62
CA VAL A 196 3.42 25.58 49.15
C VAL A 196 2.43 26.57 49.75
N GLN A 197 2.90 27.47 50.64
CA GLN A 197 2.04 28.47 51.28
C GLN A 197 1.42 29.44 50.27
N ARG A 198 2.19 29.86 49.26
CA ARG A 198 1.71 30.75 48.20
C ARG A 198 0.67 30.04 47.33
N PHE A 199 0.93 28.80 46.94
CA PHE A 199 0.03 28.01 46.11
C PHE A 199 -1.28 27.68 46.83
N GLN A 200 -1.21 27.29 48.12
CA GLN A 200 -2.39 27.08 48.93
C GLN A 200 -3.25 28.34 48.98
N ARG A 201 -2.66 29.49 49.36
CA ARG A 201 -3.39 30.75 49.56
C ARG A 201 -4.04 31.27 48.29
N HIS A 202 -3.32 31.26 47.17
CA HIS A 202 -3.75 31.95 45.95
C HIS A 202 -4.42 31.03 44.92
N THR A 203 -4.24 29.72 45.00
CA THR A 203 -4.72 28.77 43.98
C THR A 203 -5.63 27.69 44.56
N VAL A 204 -5.27 27.06 45.67
CA VAL A 204 -6.08 25.97 46.25
C VAL A 204 -7.28 26.53 47.03
N SER A 205 -7.06 27.47 47.94
CA SER A 205 -8.12 28.06 48.78
C SER A 205 -9.12 28.93 48.02
N THR A 206 -8.85 29.27 46.76
CA THR A 206 -9.81 29.98 45.89
C THR A 206 -10.87 29.06 45.29
N GLY A 207 -10.79 27.74 45.50
CA GLY A 207 -11.82 26.77 45.11
C GLY A 207 -11.94 26.49 43.61
N LYS A 208 -11.03 27.02 42.79
CA LYS A 208 -11.09 26.95 41.32
C LYS A 208 -10.30 25.79 40.70
N LEU A 209 -9.52 25.04 41.49
CA LEU A 209 -8.61 24.02 40.98
C LEU A 209 -9.18 22.62 41.18
N THR A 210 -9.45 21.90 40.09
CA THR A 210 -9.89 20.50 40.14
C THR A 210 -8.71 19.53 40.13
N VAL A 211 -8.98 18.27 40.48
CA VAL A 211 -7.98 17.18 40.36
C VAL A 211 -7.48 17.05 38.92
N GLN A 212 -8.39 17.18 37.94
CA GLN A 212 -8.07 17.08 36.52
C GLN A 212 -7.16 18.22 36.06
N ASP A 213 -7.40 19.45 36.49
CA ASP A 213 -6.56 20.61 36.14
C ASP A 213 -5.11 20.40 36.60
N ILE A 214 -4.92 19.83 37.79
CA ILE A 214 -3.58 19.48 38.31
C ILE A 214 -2.92 18.43 37.42
N MET A 215 -3.66 17.38 37.06
CA MET A 215 -3.13 16.30 36.24
C MET A 215 -2.74 16.78 34.84
N TYR A 216 -3.60 17.58 34.20
CA TYR A 216 -3.33 18.21 32.91
C TYR A 216 -2.09 19.10 32.99
N LYS A 217 -2.04 19.99 33.98
CA LYS A 217 -0.90 20.89 34.16
C LYS A 217 0.40 20.11 34.43
N TYR A 218 0.34 19.04 35.22
CA TYR A 218 1.50 18.20 35.51
C TYR A 218 2.03 17.54 34.24
N LEU A 219 1.18 16.89 33.44
CA LEU A 219 1.61 16.21 32.21
C LEU A 219 2.08 17.21 31.15
N ALA A 220 1.42 18.35 30.98
CA ALA A 220 1.87 19.40 30.07
C ALA A 220 3.24 19.97 30.48
N THR A 221 3.46 20.19 31.77
CA THR A 221 4.78 20.62 32.27
C THR A 221 5.82 19.50 32.12
N LEU A 222 5.44 18.22 32.29
CA LEU A 222 6.33 17.08 32.08
C LEU A 222 6.79 17.00 30.62
N GLU A 223 5.89 17.15 29.65
CA GLU A 223 6.25 17.20 28.23
C GLU A 223 7.29 18.30 27.95
N HIS A 224 7.13 19.47 28.55
CA HIS A 224 8.09 20.58 28.37
C HIS A 224 9.45 20.30 29.02
N LEU A 225 9.47 19.64 30.18
CA LEU A 225 10.71 19.33 30.91
C LEU A 225 11.46 18.11 30.37
N ALA A 226 10.74 17.17 29.78
CA ALA A 226 11.25 15.88 29.34
C ALA A 226 10.90 15.65 27.87
N PRO A 227 11.72 16.15 26.91
CA PRO A 227 11.48 15.92 25.49
C PRO A 227 11.43 14.43 25.10
N ARG A 228 12.07 13.55 25.90
CA ARG A 228 12.04 12.09 25.71
C ARG A 228 10.75 11.42 26.18
N PHE A 229 9.89 12.09 26.94
CA PHE A 229 8.64 11.53 27.43
C PHE A 229 7.70 11.23 26.26
N GLY A 230 7.22 9.98 26.19
CA GLY A 230 6.38 9.52 25.07
C GLY A 230 7.13 9.30 23.75
N SER A 231 8.46 9.19 23.79
CA SER A 231 9.29 8.84 22.63
C SER A 231 10.11 7.58 22.90
N GLU A 232 10.34 6.77 21.88
CA GLU A 232 11.23 5.61 21.96
C GLU A 232 12.43 5.80 21.02
N LEU A 233 13.62 5.54 21.56
CA LEU A 233 14.90 5.66 20.89
C LEU A 233 15.52 4.27 20.76
N PHE A 234 15.87 3.87 19.55
CA PHE A 234 16.46 2.56 19.26
C PHE A 234 17.91 2.74 18.83
N PRO A 235 18.89 2.14 19.55
CA PRO A 235 20.24 2.04 19.07
C PRO A 235 20.29 1.06 17.90
N VAL A 236 20.98 1.45 16.83
CA VAL A 236 21.07 0.69 15.58
C VAL A 236 22.54 0.46 15.23
N LEU A 237 22.86 -0.78 14.89
CA LEU A 237 24.22 -1.23 14.55
C LEU A 237 24.59 -0.86 13.11
N SER A 238 23.62 -0.86 12.20
CA SER A 238 23.77 -0.46 10.80
C SER A 238 22.44 0.07 10.30
N LEU A 239 22.48 1.18 9.55
CA LEU A 239 21.32 1.84 8.96
C LEU A 239 21.62 2.15 7.51
N GLU A 240 20.74 1.74 6.60
CA GLU A 240 20.83 2.04 5.18
C GLU A 240 19.48 2.55 4.66
N THR A 241 19.51 3.65 3.91
CA THR A 241 18.34 4.13 3.15
C THR A 241 18.60 3.85 1.68
N SER A 242 17.67 3.18 1.02
CA SER A 242 17.82 2.77 -0.37
C SER A 242 16.52 2.95 -1.12
N SER A 243 16.62 3.18 -2.43
CA SER A 243 15.51 2.94 -3.36
C SER A 243 15.59 1.51 -3.90
N GLU A 244 14.47 0.82 -4.11
CA GLU A 244 14.48 -0.56 -4.67
C GLU A 244 15.23 -0.65 -6.02
N GLY A 245 15.36 0.45 -6.77
CA GLY A 245 16.16 0.50 -8.00
C GLY A 245 17.69 0.43 -7.78
N GLU A 246 18.19 0.91 -6.64
CA GLU A 246 19.63 0.94 -6.29
C GLU A 246 20.09 -0.34 -5.55
N LYS A 247 19.15 -1.09 -4.96
CA LYS A 247 19.39 -2.11 -3.94
C LYS A 247 19.90 -3.47 -4.42
N VAL A 248 20.08 -3.67 -5.73
CA VAL A 248 20.38 -4.99 -6.30
C VAL A 248 21.82 -5.45 -6.04
N GLN A 249 22.72 -4.58 -5.56
CA GLN A 249 24.09 -4.99 -5.20
C GLN A 249 24.20 -5.74 -3.85
N LEU A 250 23.18 -5.76 -2.98
CA LEU A 250 23.34 -6.23 -1.59
C LEU A 250 22.51 -7.46 -1.18
N TYR A 251 21.73 -8.04 -2.11
CA TYR A 251 20.99 -9.29 -1.85
C TYR A 251 21.75 -10.55 -2.31
N VAL A 252 22.96 -10.40 -2.84
CA VAL A 252 23.89 -11.51 -3.15
C VAL A 252 24.70 -11.84 -1.90
N ASN A 253 24.10 -12.62 -0.99
CA ASN A 253 24.85 -13.53 -0.11
C ASN A 253 23.90 -14.62 0.43
N GLY A 254 23.12 -15.19 -0.48
CA GLY A 254 22.42 -16.46 -0.31
C GLY A 254 22.99 -17.49 -1.28
N GLY A 255 24.23 -17.93 -1.05
CA GLY A 255 24.91 -18.93 -1.88
C GLY A 255 26.39 -19.02 -1.52
N HIS A 256 26.76 -20.10 -0.86
CA HIS A 256 28.10 -20.52 -0.42
C HIS A 256 29.30 -19.80 -1.05
N SER A 257 29.88 -18.85 -0.32
CA SER A 257 31.32 -18.62 -0.31
C SER A 257 31.83 -19.03 1.06
N GLN A 258 32.79 -19.97 1.09
CA GLN A 258 33.54 -20.27 2.30
C GLN A 258 34.14 -18.96 2.83
N PRO A 259 34.00 -18.64 4.13
CA PRO A 259 34.67 -17.48 4.68
C PRO A 259 36.16 -17.77 4.68
N GLU A 260 36.91 -17.06 3.85
CA GLU A 260 38.34 -16.87 4.10
C GLU A 260 38.50 -16.34 5.53
N HIS A 261 39.42 -16.95 6.26
CA HIS A 261 39.63 -16.76 7.69
C HIS A 261 39.87 -15.29 8.08
N GLY A 262 38.79 -14.62 8.46
CA GLY A 262 38.79 -13.36 9.20
C GLY A 262 37.56 -13.32 10.10
N HIS A 263 37.76 -13.28 11.42
CA HIS A 263 36.71 -13.33 12.45
C HIS A 263 35.62 -12.26 12.23
N ALA A 264 34.47 -12.63 11.67
CA ALA A 264 33.29 -11.77 11.63
C ALA A 264 32.68 -11.67 13.03
N LEU A 265 32.76 -10.48 13.63
CA LEU A 265 32.18 -10.17 14.93
C LEU A 265 30.67 -10.43 14.95
N LEU A 266 30.18 -11.15 15.98
CA LEU A 266 28.76 -11.36 16.24
C LEU A 266 28.04 -10.00 16.39
N PRO A 267 26.73 -9.90 16.09
CA PRO A 267 25.98 -8.64 16.21
C PRO A 267 26.11 -7.96 17.59
N LYS A 268 26.39 -8.72 18.66
CA LYS A 268 26.62 -8.22 20.01
C LYS A 268 27.90 -7.39 20.17
N ASP A 269 28.88 -7.55 19.28
CA ASP A 269 30.20 -6.91 19.37
C ASP A 269 30.36 -5.71 18.42
N ARG A 270 29.33 -5.36 17.64
CA ARG A 270 29.35 -4.19 16.76
C ARG A 270 28.97 -2.92 17.53
N PRO A 271 29.66 -1.79 17.32
CA PRO A 271 29.29 -0.53 17.95
C PRO A 271 27.97 0.00 17.36
N VAL A 272 27.24 0.76 18.18
CA VAL A 272 26.06 1.52 17.71
C VAL A 272 26.53 2.61 16.76
N THR A 273 25.96 2.65 15.56
CA THR A 273 26.31 3.63 14.52
C THR A 273 25.26 4.72 14.37
N HIS A 274 24.00 4.39 14.62
CA HIS A 274 22.86 5.28 14.42
C HIS A 274 21.84 5.13 15.56
N GLU A 275 21.00 6.15 15.69
CA GLU A 275 19.82 6.14 16.54
C GLU A 275 18.58 6.34 15.68
N VAL A 276 17.53 5.54 15.93
CA VAL A 276 16.21 5.71 15.33
C VAL A 276 15.23 6.17 16.40
N LEU A 277 14.57 7.29 16.16
CA LEU A 277 13.55 7.89 17.02
C LEU A 277 12.17 7.67 16.40
N VAL A 278 11.24 7.16 17.21
CA VAL A 278 9.84 6.99 16.80
C VAL A 278 8.93 7.74 17.77
N THR A 279 8.10 8.63 17.23
CA THR A 279 7.10 9.38 18.01
C THR A 279 5.74 9.39 17.33
N GLY A 280 4.67 9.42 18.11
CA GLY A 280 3.30 9.45 17.56
C GLY A 280 3.04 10.68 16.68
N THR A 281 3.67 11.82 16.94
CA THR A 281 3.44 13.08 16.22
C THR A 281 4.32 13.27 14.99
N ASN A 282 5.56 12.77 15.00
CA ASN A 282 6.56 13.07 13.96
C ASN A 282 6.98 11.85 13.11
N GLY A 283 6.44 10.67 13.39
CA GLY A 283 6.76 9.47 12.61
C GLY A 283 8.13 8.89 12.96
N ILE A 284 8.86 8.46 11.93
CA ILE A 284 10.16 7.80 12.05
C ILE A 284 11.28 8.76 11.64
N GLN A 285 12.24 8.96 12.54
CA GLN A 285 13.41 9.82 12.35
C GLN A 285 14.68 9.07 12.71
N TRP A 286 15.84 9.48 12.19
CA TRP A 286 17.12 8.88 12.55
C TRP A 286 18.27 9.90 12.54
N ARG A 287 19.38 9.56 13.20
CA ARG A 287 20.64 10.33 13.15
C ARG A 287 21.86 9.43 13.39
N PRO A 288 23.05 9.79 12.89
CA PRO A 288 24.29 9.09 13.24
C PRO A 288 24.73 9.39 14.67
N VAL A 289 25.37 8.42 15.33
CA VAL A 289 25.97 8.58 16.66
C VAL A 289 27.43 9.04 16.51
N PRO A 290 27.87 10.11 17.18
CA PRO A 290 29.27 10.53 17.14
C PRO A 290 30.19 9.47 17.76
N VAL A 291 31.20 9.02 17.02
CA VAL A 291 32.24 8.12 17.54
C VAL A 291 33.11 8.90 18.52
N GLU A 292 33.14 8.53 19.79
CA GLU A 292 34.17 9.01 20.72
C GLU A 292 35.50 8.37 20.31
N VAL A 293 36.28 9.07 19.49
CA VAL A 293 37.68 8.71 19.26
C VAL A 293 38.40 8.80 20.59
N GLY A 294 38.87 7.64 21.09
CA GLY A 294 39.65 7.56 22.31
C GLY A 294 40.77 8.58 22.30
N ARG A 295 40.75 9.52 23.25
CA ARG A 295 41.88 10.38 23.54
C ARG A 295 43.03 9.49 24.01
N ASN A 296 43.92 9.11 23.09
CA ASN A 296 45.28 8.79 23.48
C ASN A 296 45.85 10.05 24.15
N LYS A 297 46.16 9.93 25.43
CA LYS A 297 46.89 10.93 26.20
C LYS A 297 48.32 10.96 25.64
N GLU A 298 48.58 11.86 24.70
CA GLU A 298 49.92 12.42 24.53
C GLU A 298 49.87 13.90 24.89
N LEU A 299 50.76 14.24 25.83
CA LEU A 299 50.95 15.56 26.40
C LEU A 299 51.61 16.47 25.37
N GLU A 300 50.90 17.45 24.83
CA GLU A 300 51.52 18.72 24.44
C GLU A 300 50.60 19.91 24.76
N ALA A 301 51.16 20.83 25.53
CA ALA A 301 50.51 22.02 26.05
C ALA A 301 50.51 23.15 25.02
N LYS A 302 49.35 23.57 24.51
CA LYS A 302 49.16 24.89 23.89
C LYS A 302 47.74 25.46 24.08
N GLY A 303 47.65 26.55 24.87
CA GLY A 303 46.73 27.70 24.71
C GLY A 303 45.22 27.52 25.00
N PRO A 304 44.54 28.52 25.60
CA PRO A 304 43.09 28.47 25.83
C PRO A 304 42.36 28.75 24.51
N THR A 305 42.01 27.70 23.78
CA THR A 305 41.08 27.79 22.65
C THR A 305 39.65 27.71 23.17
N GLN A 306 38.80 28.64 22.72
CA GLN A 306 37.38 28.69 23.03
C GLN A 306 36.71 27.33 22.77
N PRO A 307 35.72 26.91 23.59
CA PRO A 307 35.03 25.64 23.36
C PRO A 307 34.28 25.73 22.03
N ALA A 308 34.76 25.01 21.02
CA ALA A 308 34.02 24.82 19.78
C ALA A 308 32.67 24.16 20.12
N GLU A 309 31.57 24.86 19.82
CA GLU A 309 30.22 24.32 19.91
C GLU A 309 30.16 23.04 19.07
N ARG A 310 30.09 21.88 19.72
CA ARG A 310 29.80 20.62 19.05
C ARG A 310 28.35 20.69 18.56
N SER A 311 28.15 21.05 17.30
CA SER A 311 26.86 20.95 16.61
C SER A 311 26.39 19.48 16.65
N GLU A 312 25.41 19.16 17.48
CA GLU A 312 24.79 17.83 17.47
C GLU A 312 24.20 17.51 16.09
N PRO A 313 24.31 16.26 15.61
CA PRO A 313 23.73 15.86 14.33
C PRO A 313 22.21 16.01 14.36
N LYS A 314 21.66 16.70 13.36
CA LYS A 314 20.22 16.94 13.22
C LYS A 314 19.48 15.64 12.88
N TRP A 315 18.25 15.51 13.38
CA TRP A 315 17.35 14.41 13.04
C TRP A 315 16.94 14.46 11.56
N ALA A 316 17.23 13.39 10.82
CA ALA A 316 16.69 13.17 9.48
C ALA A 316 15.31 12.52 9.59
N HIS A 317 14.31 13.06 8.87
CA HIS A 317 12.98 12.47 8.79
C HIS A 317 12.93 11.40 7.72
N PHE A 318 12.46 10.20 8.05
CA PHE A 318 12.28 9.12 7.08
C PHE A 318 10.86 9.10 6.49
N CYS A 319 9.83 8.90 7.32
CA CYS A 319 8.41 8.95 6.90
C CYS A 319 7.43 9.06 8.08
N ASP A 320 6.19 9.48 7.75
CA ASP A 320 5.03 9.27 8.60
C ASP A 320 4.49 7.84 8.45
N PHE A 321 3.79 7.34 9.47
CA PHE A 321 3.29 5.97 9.50
C PHE A 321 2.38 5.63 8.30
N ARG A 322 1.57 6.59 7.83
CA ARG A 322 0.63 6.39 6.70
C ARG A 322 1.31 6.01 5.38
N GLU A 323 2.59 6.38 5.22
CA GLU A 323 3.37 6.15 4.00
C GLU A 323 3.93 4.72 3.92
N ILE A 324 3.85 3.96 5.03
CA ILE A 324 4.41 2.61 5.12
C ILE A 324 3.46 1.61 4.44
N THR A 325 3.99 0.75 3.58
CA THR A 325 3.23 -0.33 2.94
C THR A 325 3.29 -1.59 3.79
N HIS A 326 4.51 -2.05 4.11
CA HIS A 326 4.74 -3.26 4.90
C HIS A 326 6.11 -3.20 5.58
N ILE A 327 6.30 -4.03 6.61
CA ILE A 327 7.57 -4.16 7.33
C ILE A 327 8.01 -5.62 7.32
N VAL A 328 9.27 -5.84 6.98
CA VAL A 328 9.91 -7.16 7.00
C VAL A 328 10.86 -7.24 8.17
N VAL A 329 10.76 -8.30 8.97
CA VAL A 329 11.71 -8.61 10.03
C VAL A 329 12.34 -9.97 9.77
N LYS A 330 13.66 -10.05 9.87
CA LYS A 330 14.44 -11.29 9.81
C LYS A 330 15.51 -11.22 10.89
N ASP A 331 15.34 -12.01 11.94
CA ASP A 331 16.17 -11.98 13.16
C ASP A 331 16.28 -10.56 13.74
N CYS A 332 17.45 -9.93 13.65
CA CYS A 332 17.71 -8.57 14.12
C CYS A 332 17.57 -7.49 13.04
N ARG A 333 17.31 -7.87 11.78
CA ARG A 333 17.19 -6.94 10.64
C ARG A 333 15.73 -6.56 10.42
N VAL A 334 15.46 -5.27 10.28
CA VAL A 334 14.15 -4.71 9.97
C VAL A 334 14.24 -3.85 8.72
N SER A 335 13.33 -4.09 7.77
CA SER A 335 13.18 -3.30 6.54
C SER A 335 11.80 -2.64 6.54
N ILE A 336 11.76 -1.31 6.58
CA ILE A 336 10.52 -0.51 6.58
C ILE A 336 10.32 0.05 5.17
N ASN A 337 9.30 -0.44 4.46
CA ASN A 337 9.05 -0.11 3.05
C ASN A 337 7.94 0.93 2.89
N ARG A 338 8.19 1.95 2.07
CA ARG A 338 7.26 3.04 1.78
C ARG A 338 6.54 2.85 0.45
N GLN A 339 5.47 3.62 0.25
CA GLN A 339 4.71 3.69 -1.00
C GLN A 339 5.52 4.16 -2.21
N ASP A 340 6.61 4.91 -1.99
CA ASP A 340 7.53 5.36 -3.04
C ASP A 340 8.70 4.38 -3.29
N ASN A 341 8.61 3.16 -2.72
CA ASN A 341 9.65 2.11 -2.70
C ASN A 341 10.99 2.54 -2.09
N LYS A 342 11.00 3.63 -1.31
CA LYS A 342 12.12 3.87 -0.39
C LYS A 342 12.02 2.90 0.77
N CYS A 343 13.17 2.35 1.14
CA CYS A 343 13.29 1.41 2.23
C CYS A 343 14.32 1.91 3.24
N LEU A 344 13.95 1.86 4.52
CA LEU A 344 14.88 2.00 5.64
C LEU A 344 15.21 0.60 6.16
N GLU A 345 16.45 0.17 5.97
CA GLU A 345 16.97 -1.05 6.57
C GLU A 345 17.77 -0.72 7.82
N VAL A 346 17.48 -1.43 8.91
CA VAL A 346 18.17 -1.29 10.18
C VAL A 346 18.51 -2.65 10.77
N VAL A 347 19.68 -2.74 11.40
CA VAL A 347 20.09 -3.91 12.18
C VAL A 347 20.13 -3.53 13.66
N LEU A 348 19.29 -4.19 14.47
CA LEU A 348 19.18 -3.94 15.90
C LEU A 348 20.10 -4.87 16.72
N PRO A 349 20.37 -4.55 18.00
CA PRO A 349 21.23 -5.38 18.87
C PRO A 349 20.67 -6.77 19.18
N SER A 350 19.35 -6.96 19.08
CA SER A 350 18.67 -8.22 19.40
C SER A 350 17.38 -8.38 18.60
N SER A 351 16.91 -9.62 18.47
CA SER A 351 15.63 -9.95 17.83
C SER A 351 14.45 -9.34 18.58
N GLU A 352 14.55 -9.27 19.91
CA GLU A 352 13.55 -8.71 20.80
C GLU A 352 13.46 -7.19 20.63
N SER A 353 14.60 -6.52 20.46
CA SER A 353 14.62 -5.09 20.09
C SER A 353 13.98 -4.86 18.71
N ALA A 354 14.21 -5.75 17.74
CA ALA A 354 13.60 -5.68 16.42
C ALA A 354 12.07 -5.80 16.50
N LEU A 355 11.54 -6.82 17.19
CA LEU A 355 10.11 -6.98 17.43
C LEU A 355 9.50 -5.82 18.22
N SER A 356 10.26 -5.26 19.18
CA SER A 356 9.87 -4.04 19.91
C SER A 356 9.72 -2.85 18.97
N LEU A 357 10.66 -2.59 18.06
CA LEU A 357 10.56 -1.51 17.07
C LEU A 357 9.38 -1.72 16.12
N VAL A 358 9.23 -2.93 15.57
CA VAL A 358 8.18 -3.23 14.58
C VAL A 358 6.79 -3.10 15.22
N SER A 359 6.60 -3.59 16.45
CA SER A 359 5.33 -3.44 17.18
C SER A 359 4.99 -2.00 17.55
N LEU A 360 5.99 -1.13 17.74
CA LEU A 360 5.77 0.30 17.92
C LEU A 360 5.25 0.96 16.64
N VAL A 361 5.93 0.70 15.52
CA VAL A 361 5.55 1.26 14.23
C VAL A 361 4.18 0.74 13.79
N ASP A 362 3.91 -0.55 13.95
CA ASP A 362 2.60 -1.15 13.65
C ASP A 362 1.45 -0.54 14.48
N GLY A 363 1.66 -0.36 15.79
CA GLY A 363 0.63 0.23 16.64
C GLY A 363 0.35 1.70 16.32
N TYR A 364 1.38 2.51 16.04
CA TYR A 364 1.16 3.89 15.57
C TYR A 364 0.50 3.94 14.20
N PHE A 365 0.85 3.01 13.28
CA PHE A 365 0.16 2.86 12.01
C PHE A 365 -1.34 2.59 12.20
N ARG A 366 -1.71 1.65 13.09
CA ARG A 366 -3.11 1.36 13.39
C ARG A 366 -3.87 2.55 13.97
N LEU A 367 -3.18 3.36 14.77
CA LEU A 367 -3.75 4.54 15.41
C LEU A 367 -3.87 5.75 14.48
N THR A 368 -3.15 5.79 13.35
CA THR A 368 -3.04 7.02 12.55
C THR A 368 -3.31 6.85 11.05
N ALA A 369 -3.31 5.62 10.54
CA ALA A 369 -3.48 5.31 9.13
C ALA A 369 -4.62 4.33 8.90
N ASP A 370 -4.60 3.15 9.53
CA ASP A 370 -5.61 2.12 9.30
C ASP A 370 -5.83 1.23 10.53
N SER A 371 -6.98 1.43 11.20
CA SER A 371 -7.33 0.71 12.43
C SER A 371 -7.58 -0.79 12.25
N SER A 372 -7.82 -1.24 11.02
CA SER A 372 -8.21 -2.61 10.69
C SER A 372 -7.15 -3.33 9.85
N HIS A 373 -5.90 -2.88 9.91
CA HIS A 373 -4.77 -3.46 9.18
C HIS A 373 -3.54 -3.62 10.09
N TYR A 374 -2.54 -4.37 9.65
CA TYR A 374 -1.25 -4.50 10.33
C TYR A 374 -0.12 -4.67 9.30
N LEU A 375 1.06 -4.14 9.61
CA LEU A 375 2.19 -4.01 8.69
C LEU A 375 3.09 -5.24 8.65
N CYS A 376 3.12 -6.03 9.73
CA CYS A 376 4.00 -7.19 9.88
C CYS A 376 3.32 -8.30 10.69
N HIS A 377 3.33 -9.51 10.15
CA HIS A 377 2.71 -10.68 10.78
C HIS A 377 3.37 -11.10 12.09
N GLU A 378 4.69 -10.96 12.20
CA GLU A 378 5.49 -11.36 13.38
C GLU A 378 5.13 -10.58 14.66
N VAL A 379 4.42 -9.45 14.53
CA VAL A 379 3.95 -8.64 15.68
C VAL A 379 2.46 -8.36 15.65
N ALA A 380 1.72 -8.99 14.72
CA ALA A 380 0.32 -8.67 14.47
C ALA A 380 -0.56 -8.99 15.70
N PRO A 381 -1.35 -8.05 16.22
CA PRO A 381 -2.22 -8.31 17.36
C PRO A 381 -3.23 -9.44 17.04
N PRO A 382 -3.32 -10.52 17.86
CA PRO A 382 -4.22 -11.64 17.60
C PRO A 382 -5.68 -11.23 17.36
N ARG A 383 -6.19 -10.24 18.10
CA ARG A 383 -7.54 -9.71 17.90
C ARG A 383 -7.71 -9.02 16.56
N VAL A 384 -6.70 -8.29 16.06
CA VAL A 384 -6.75 -7.64 14.75
C VAL A 384 -6.76 -8.68 13.63
N VAL A 385 -5.92 -9.71 13.73
CA VAL A 385 -5.91 -10.84 12.77
C VAL A 385 -7.29 -11.52 12.70
N MET A 386 -7.87 -11.86 13.86
CA MET A 386 -9.22 -12.42 13.93
C MET A 386 -10.28 -11.49 13.33
N SER A 387 -10.13 -10.18 13.56
CA SER A 387 -11.07 -9.17 13.08
C SER A 387 -11.05 -9.06 11.55
N ILE A 388 -9.87 -9.02 10.95
CA ILE A 388 -9.70 -9.00 9.49
C ILE A 388 -10.32 -10.25 8.86
N LEU A 389 -10.00 -11.43 9.39
CA LEU A 389 -10.51 -12.70 8.86
C LEU A 389 -12.04 -12.79 8.88
N ASN A 390 -12.72 -12.10 9.79
CA ASN A 390 -14.18 -12.18 9.95
C ASN A 390 -14.92 -10.87 9.61
N GLY A 391 -14.24 -9.88 9.03
CA GLY A 391 -14.84 -8.58 8.68
C GLY A 391 -15.34 -7.78 9.89
N ILE A 392 -14.67 -7.89 11.03
CA ILE A 392 -15.05 -7.24 12.29
C ILE A 392 -14.37 -5.87 12.38
N HIS A 393 -15.13 -4.83 12.72
CA HIS A 393 -14.58 -3.52 13.03
C HIS A 393 -14.02 -3.47 14.46
N GLY A 394 -13.08 -2.57 14.71
CA GLY A 394 -12.70 -2.19 16.07
C GLY A 394 -13.90 -1.65 16.88
N PRO A 395 -13.68 -1.23 18.14
CA PRO A 395 -14.71 -0.69 19.01
C PRO A 395 -15.11 0.73 18.59
N MET A 396 -15.74 0.82 17.43
CA MET A 396 -16.21 2.05 16.80
C MET A 396 -17.53 2.51 17.42
N GLN A 397 -17.68 3.83 17.58
CA GLN A 397 -18.92 4.42 18.11
C GLN A 397 -20.10 4.23 17.15
N GLU A 398 -21.32 4.24 17.70
CA GLU A 398 -22.53 3.88 16.95
C GLU A 398 -22.86 4.84 15.80
N GLU A 399 -22.50 6.12 15.94
CA GLU A 399 -22.73 7.13 14.93
C GLU A 399 -21.95 6.84 13.64
N PHE A 400 -20.71 6.35 13.76
CA PHE A 400 -19.90 5.92 12.62
C PHE A 400 -20.46 4.64 11.97
N VAL A 401 -20.99 3.71 12.78
CA VAL A 401 -21.66 2.50 12.28
C VAL A 401 -22.87 2.87 11.43
N PHE A 402 -23.73 3.77 11.94
CA PHE A 402 -24.91 4.21 11.22
C PHE A 402 -24.55 5.06 10.00
N ALA A 403 -23.53 5.92 10.09
CA ALA A 403 -23.04 6.67 8.95
C ALA A 403 -22.54 5.76 7.83
N LYS A 404 -21.84 4.66 8.17
CA LYS A 404 -21.40 3.66 7.22
C LYS A 404 -22.59 2.93 6.58
N LEU A 405 -23.50 2.39 7.38
CA LEU A 405 -24.70 1.71 6.86
C LEU A 405 -25.57 2.62 5.97
N ARG A 406 -25.60 3.94 6.21
CA ARG A 406 -26.30 4.91 5.35
C ARG A 406 -25.62 5.14 3.99
N ARG A 407 -24.30 5.03 3.94
CA ARG A 407 -23.48 5.29 2.74
C ARG A 407 -23.40 4.09 1.80
N GLU A 408 -23.46 2.88 2.34
CA GLU A 408 -23.54 1.66 1.53
C GLU A 408 -24.89 1.59 0.81
N GLU A 409 -24.98 0.83 -0.30
CA GLU A 409 -26.19 0.65 -1.10
C GLU A 409 -27.41 0.40 -0.21
N GLN A 410 -28.56 1.02 -0.48
CA GLN A 410 -29.72 0.92 0.42
C GLN A 410 -30.50 -0.40 0.29
N GLU A 411 -29.81 -1.53 0.39
CA GLU A 411 -30.39 -2.86 0.45
C GLU A 411 -30.82 -3.21 1.89
N GLU A 412 -31.98 -3.86 2.04
CA GLU A 412 -32.42 -4.37 3.33
C GLU A 412 -31.57 -5.57 3.76
N GLY A 413 -31.16 -5.59 5.02
CA GLY A 413 -30.41 -6.68 5.63
C GLY A 413 -28.90 -6.56 5.53
N LEU A 414 -28.40 -5.37 5.22
CA LEU A 414 -26.99 -5.04 5.47
C LEU A 414 -26.70 -5.04 6.96
N TYR A 415 -25.50 -5.49 7.31
CA TYR A 415 -25.06 -5.50 8.69
C TYR A 415 -23.58 -5.16 8.84
N ILE A 416 -23.25 -4.66 10.03
CA ILE A 416 -21.90 -4.43 10.50
C ILE A 416 -21.69 -5.20 11.79
N ILE A 417 -20.55 -5.88 11.90
CA ILE A 417 -20.08 -6.46 13.15
C ILE A 417 -18.88 -5.67 13.67
N ARG A 418 -18.91 -5.33 14.95
CA ARG A 418 -17.86 -4.56 15.64
C ARG A 418 -17.60 -5.10 17.04
N TRP A 419 -16.42 -4.83 17.58
CA TRP A 419 -16.18 -5.00 19.01
C TRP A 419 -17.02 -3.99 19.83
N SER A 420 -17.43 -4.38 21.04
CA SER A 420 -18.13 -3.48 21.95
C SER A 420 -17.20 -2.39 22.46
N VAL A 421 -17.72 -1.17 22.60
CA VAL A 421 -17.02 -0.02 23.19
C VAL A 421 -16.93 -0.09 24.71
N LEU A 422 -17.65 -1.03 25.35
CA LEU A 422 -17.75 -1.16 26.80
C LEU A 422 -17.21 -2.50 27.35
N ASP A 423 -17.17 -3.55 26.52
CA ASP A 423 -16.86 -4.91 26.97
C ASP A 423 -15.93 -5.62 25.99
N PHE A 424 -14.76 -6.02 26.47
CA PHE A 424 -13.76 -6.71 25.67
C PHE A 424 -14.22 -8.07 25.12
N ASN A 425 -15.19 -8.75 25.74
CA ASN A 425 -15.64 -10.08 25.30
C ASN A 425 -16.98 -10.05 24.55
N ARG A 426 -17.45 -8.87 24.18
CA ARG A 426 -18.72 -8.69 23.45
C ARG A 426 -18.49 -8.04 22.09
N MET A 427 -19.25 -8.52 21.12
CA MET A 427 -19.36 -7.96 19.77
C MET A 427 -20.80 -7.52 19.53
N ILE A 428 -20.96 -6.52 18.67
CA ILE A 428 -22.26 -5.93 18.33
C ILE A 428 -22.52 -6.12 16.85
N LEU A 429 -23.61 -6.83 16.53
CA LEU A 429 -24.14 -7.01 15.19
C LEU A 429 -25.23 -5.95 14.95
N SER A 430 -24.94 -4.95 14.13
CA SER A 430 -25.87 -3.87 13.79
C SER A 430 -26.50 -4.14 12.43
N VAL A 431 -27.81 -4.33 12.37
CA VAL A 431 -28.56 -4.69 11.16
C VAL A 431 -29.51 -3.55 10.78
N VAL A 432 -29.58 -3.23 9.49
CA VAL A 432 -30.50 -2.22 8.95
C VAL A 432 -31.77 -2.84 8.38
N LYS A 433 -32.90 -2.20 8.65
CA LYS A 433 -34.22 -2.50 8.09
C LYS A 433 -34.83 -1.23 7.52
N ARG A 434 -35.49 -1.34 6.37
CA ARG A 434 -36.25 -0.22 5.80
C ARG A 434 -37.66 -0.17 6.40
N GLY A 435 -38.08 1.00 6.88
CA GLY A 435 -39.44 1.23 7.37
C GLY A 435 -40.49 1.16 6.25
N HIS A 436 -41.76 0.99 6.63
CA HIS A 436 -42.87 1.06 5.67
C HIS A 436 -42.99 2.46 5.05
N GLN A 437 -43.28 2.51 3.74
CA GLN A 437 -43.50 3.77 3.02
C GLN A 437 -44.73 4.49 3.62
N GLN A 438 -44.54 5.73 4.05
CA GLN A 438 -45.63 6.57 4.58
C GLN A 438 -46.37 7.34 3.47
N ALA A 439 -45.77 7.48 2.28
CA ALA A 439 -46.39 8.11 1.10
C ALA A 439 -45.77 7.56 -0.22
N PRO A 440 -46.51 7.54 -1.34
CA PRO A 440 -45.97 7.14 -2.64
C PRO A 440 -44.87 8.11 -3.09
N GLY A 441 -43.67 7.61 -3.38
CA GLY A 441 -42.52 8.40 -3.84
C GLY A 441 -41.51 8.82 -2.77
N MET A 442 -41.81 8.61 -1.47
CA MET A 442 -40.87 8.91 -0.37
C MET A 442 -40.27 7.61 0.18
N GLN A 443 -38.93 7.51 0.21
CA GLN A 443 -38.24 6.34 0.78
C GLN A 443 -38.49 6.27 2.30
N GLY A 444 -38.90 5.10 2.81
CA GLY A 444 -39.16 4.90 4.24
C GLY A 444 -37.90 5.05 5.08
N ALA A 445 -38.03 5.63 6.28
CA ALA A 445 -36.91 5.85 7.19
C ALA A 445 -36.18 4.55 7.54
N LEU A 446 -34.84 4.60 7.59
CA LEU A 446 -34.00 3.47 7.99
C LEU A 446 -34.08 3.24 9.49
N LYS A 447 -34.42 2.03 9.90
CA LYS A 447 -34.37 1.55 11.29
C LYS A 447 -33.13 0.68 11.48
N TYR A 448 -32.49 0.82 12.63
CA TYR A 448 -31.29 0.04 12.98
C TYR A 448 -31.55 -0.75 14.25
N ARG A 449 -31.04 -1.98 14.30
CA ARG A 449 -31.08 -2.79 15.51
C ARG A 449 -29.74 -3.44 15.78
N GLN A 450 -29.37 -3.46 17.06
CA GLN A 450 -28.12 -4.03 17.55
C GLN A 450 -28.42 -5.33 18.30
N PHE A 451 -27.74 -6.39 17.90
CA PHE A 451 -27.75 -7.70 18.56
C PHE A 451 -26.37 -7.94 19.17
N ARG A 452 -26.31 -8.66 20.29
CA ARG A 452 -25.07 -8.85 21.05
C ARG A 452 -24.57 -10.28 20.85
N ILE A 453 -23.30 -10.42 20.51
CA ILE A 453 -22.62 -11.70 20.40
C ILE A 453 -21.56 -11.74 21.50
N GLN A 454 -21.60 -12.75 22.35
CA GLN A 454 -20.65 -12.95 23.43
C GLN A 454 -19.60 -14.00 23.04
N LYS A 455 -18.33 -13.65 23.26
CA LYS A 455 -17.20 -14.57 23.15
C LYS A 455 -16.98 -15.25 24.51
N LYS A 456 -17.20 -16.55 24.59
CA LYS A 456 -16.97 -17.37 25.79
C LYS A 456 -15.78 -18.30 25.56
N GLY A 457 -14.59 -17.87 25.97
CA GLY A 457 -13.34 -18.60 25.68
C GLY A 457 -13.12 -18.73 24.17
N ASN A 458 -13.28 -19.95 23.65
CA ASN A 458 -13.16 -20.27 22.22
C ASN A 458 -14.50 -20.35 21.48
N SER A 459 -15.64 -20.17 22.17
CA SER A 459 -16.97 -20.26 21.57
C SER A 459 -17.65 -18.89 21.43
N PHE A 460 -18.65 -18.83 20.55
CA PHE A 460 -19.44 -17.63 20.26
C PHE A 460 -20.93 -17.92 20.45
N VAL A 461 -21.63 -17.01 21.12
CA VAL A 461 -23.07 -17.15 21.42
C VAL A 461 -23.78 -15.84 21.11
N LEU A 462 -24.89 -15.89 20.37
CA LEU A 462 -25.78 -14.74 20.20
C LEU A 462 -26.66 -14.64 21.46
N GLU A 463 -26.65 -13.50 22.15
CA GLU A 463 -27.46 -13.31 23.36
C GLU A 463 -28.96 -13.50 23.02
N GLY A 464 -29.63 -14.37 23.78
CA GLY A 464 -31.02 -14.78 23.52
C GLY A 464 -31.16 -16.01 22.62
N TRP A 465 -30.05 -16.64 22.21
CA TRP A 465 -30.05 -17.90 21.48
C TRP A 465 -29.18 -18.94 22.20
N ASP A 466 -29.78 -20.08 22.57
CA ASP A 466 -29.13 -21.11 23.40
C ASP A 466 -28.03 -21.92 22.67
N ARG A 467 -27.77 -21.61 21.40
CA ARG A 467 -26.82 -22.34 20.57
C ARG A 467 -25.43 -21.70 20.62
N GLU A 468 -24.41 -22.50 20.89
CA GLU A 468 -23.00 -22.08 20.88
C GLU A 468 -22.31 -22.53 19.58
N PHE A 469 -21.37 -21.71 19.11
CA PHE A 469 -20.64 -21.93 17.86
C PHE A 469 -19.14 -21.94 18.12
N SER A 470 -18.43 -22.80 17.38
CA SER A 470 -16.97 -22.98 17.53
C SER A 470 -16.18 -21.83 16.89
N THR A 471 -16.74 -21.22 15.85
CA THR A 471 -16.15 -20.07 15.15
C THR A 471 -17.20 -19.01 14.88
N LEU A 472 -16.77 -17.76 14.80
CA LEU A 472 -17.67 -16.67 14.44
C LEU A 472 -18.21 -16.81 13.02
N ARG A 473 -17.39 -17.33 12.09
CA ARG A 473 -17.82 -17.56 10.71
C ARG A 473 -18.99 -18.54 10.63
N GLU A 474 -18.91 -19.64 11.38
CA GLU A 474 -20.02 -20.60 11.51
C GLU A 474 -21.31 -19.93 12.00
N LEU A 475 -21.21 -19.10 13.05
CA LEU A 475 -22.34 -18.32 13.56
C LEU A 475 -22.92 -17.40 12.49
N LEU A 476 -22.07 -16.62 11.81
CA LEU A 476 -22.51 -15.65 10.80
C LEU A 476 -23.12 -16.33 9.56
N ASP A 477 -22.61 -17.47 9.14
CA ASP A 477 -23.13 -18.22 8.00
C ASP A 477 -24.51 -18.81 8.30
N VAL A 478 -24.76 -19.27 9.52
CA VAL A 478 -26.10 -19.67 9.94
C VAL A 478 -27.04 -18.45 10.00
N LEU A 479 -26.57 -17.31 10.51
CA LEU A 479 -27.40 -16.09 10.59
C LEU A 479 -27.88 -15.58 9.23
N LYS A 480 -27.10 -15.76 8.14
CA LYS A 480 -27.52 -15.37 6.79
C LYS A 480 -28.80 -16.06 6.32
N GLY A 481 -29.12 -17.24 6.86
CA GLY A 481 -30.34 -17.99 6.57
C GLY A 481 -31.49 -17.74 7.56
N CYS A 482 -31.31 -16.87 8.55
CA CYS A 482 -32.26 -16.66 9.64
C CYS A 482 -32.86 -15.24 9.65
N THR A 483 -34.04 -15.12 10.25
CA THR A 483 -34.66 -13.82 10.58
C THR A 483 -34.55 -13.58 12.08
N LEU A 484 -33.85 -12.51 12.46
CA LEU A 484 -33.72 -12.08 13.84
C LEU A 484 -34.97 -11.32 14.28
N LYS A 485 -35.52 -11.65 15.45
CA LYS A 485 -36.65 -10.92 16.04
C LYS A 485 -36.21 -10.09 17.23
N SER A 486 -36.75 -8.89 17.34
CA SER A 486 -36.57 -8.02 18.52
C SER A 486 -37.91 -7.37 18.85
N GLY A 487 -38.64 -7.96 19.80
CA GLY A 487 -40.06 -7.62 19.99
C GLY A 487 -40.86 -8.04 18.76
N ASP A 488 -41.71 -7.14 18.27
CA ASP A 488 -42.55 -7.38 17.09
C ASP A 488 -41.82 -7.13 15.75
N GLU A 489 -40.60 -6.59 15.79
CA GLU A 489 -39.82 -6.29 14.59
C GLU A 489 -38.91 -7.46 14.18
N SER A 490 -38.94 -7.80 12.88
CA SER A 490 -38.08 -8.78 12.23
C SER A 490 -36.97 -8.14 11.41
N PHE A 491 -35.75 -8.67 11.47
CA PHE A 491 -34.57 -8.22 10.76
C PHE A 491 -33.91 -9.39 10.03
N THR A 492 -33.63 -9.24 8.74
CA THR A 492 -32.95 -10.28 7.95
C THR A 492 -31.47 -9.94 7.83
N VAL A 493 -30.58 -10.92 8.02
CA VAL A 493 -29.14 -10.74 7.83
C VAL A 493 -28.77 -11.22 6.43
N LYS A 494 -28.25 -10.35 5.57
CA LYS A 494 -27.90 -10.71 4.18
C LYS A 494 -26.42 -10.54 3.90
N ARG A 495 -25.91 -9.30 3.99
CA ARG A 495 -24.57 -8.94 3.51
C ARG A 495 -23.82 -8.11 4.55
N CYS A 496 -22.58 -8.50 4.81
CA CYS A 496 -21.68 -7.79 5.72
C CYS A 496 -21.10 -6.57 5.01
N CYS A 497 -20.98 -5.45 5.70
CA CYS A 497 -20.18 -4.31 5.27
C CYS A 497 -18.84 -4.34 6.03
N PRO A 498 -17.75 -4.90 5.47
CA PRO A 498 -16.47 -5.06 6.17
C PRO A 498 -15.71 -3.73 6.35
N PRO A 499 -14.68 -3.67 7.22
CA PRO A 499 -13.78 -2.52 7.33
C PRO A 499 -13.14 -2.19 5.97
N LYS A 500 -13.09 -0.90 5.62
CA LYS A 500 -12.42 -0.42 4.39
C LYS A 500 -11.03 0.14 4.73
N PRO A 501 -10.01 -0.03 3.87
CA PRO A 501 -8.68 0.51 4.12
C PRO A 501 -8.71 2.02 4.35
N GLY A 502 -8.04 2.49 5.41
CA GLY A 502 -7.97 3.91 5.77
C GLY A 502 -9.31 4.56 6.16
N GLU A 503 -10.32 3.77 6.51
CA GLU A 503 -11.64 4.27 6.90
C GLU A 503 -11.58 5.18 8.13
N ILE A 504 -12.16 6.39 7.99
CA ILE A 504 -12.20 7.39 9.06
C ILE A 504 -13.21 6.97 10.13
N SER A 505 -12.72 6.83 11.37
CA SER A 505 -13.52 6.57 12.57
C SER A 505 -12.85 7.19 13.81
N ASP A 506 -13.51 7.11 14.96
CA ASP A 506 -12.96 7.49 16.27
C ASP A 506 -11.73 6.65 16.68
N LEU A 507 -11.51 5.52 16.03
CA LEU A 507 -10.33 4.68 16.23
C LEU A 507 -9.05 5.37 15.73
N LEU A 508 -9.16 6.21 14.71
CA LEU A 508 -8.03 6.97 14.15
C LEU A 508 -7.83 8.30 14.87
N ILE A 509 -6.56 8.61 15.10
CA ILE A 509 -6.08 9.82 15.76
C ILE A 509 -5.58 10.80 14.71
N MET A 510 -6.22 11.97 14.68
CA MET A 510 -5.90 13.06 13.79
C MET A 510 -4.75 13.89 14.36
N ARG A 511 -3.77 14.13 13.51
CA ARG A 511 -2.60 14.98 13.76
C ARG A 511 -2.56 16.05 12.68
N LYS A 512 -2.21 17.29 13.02
CA LYS A 512 -1.92 18.32 12.01
C LYS A 512 -0.54 18.03 11.41
N VAL A 513 -0.50 17.13 10.44
CA VAL A 513 0.70 16.87 9.63
C VAL A 513 0.97 18.15 8.83
N LYS A 514 2.21 18.68 8.83
CA LYS A 514 2.60 19.72 7.88
C LYS A 514 2.27 19.18 6.49
N ASP A 515 1.33 19.79 5.80
CA ASP A 515 0.74 19.32 4.54
C ASP A 515 1.76 18.62 3.63
N SER A 516 1.89 17.30 3.77
CA SER A 516 1.94 16.43 2.61
C SER A 516 0.48 16.30 2.24
N ALA A 517 -0.03 17.36 1.61
CA ALA A 517 -1.36 17.35 1.03
C ALA A 517 -1.48 15.98 0.34
N LYS A 518 -2.54 15.23 0.64
CA LYS A 518 -3.07 14.33 -0.38
C LYS A 518 -3.21 15.27 -1.57
N GLN A 519 -2.31 15.18 -2.53
CA GLN A 519 -2.46 15.87 -3.80
C GLN A 519 -3.73 15.23 -4.33
N ILE A 520 -4.87 15.85 -4.02
CA ILE A 520 -6.16 15.41 -4.52
C ILE A 520 -5.97 15.66 -6.00
N LEU A 521 -5.67 14.60 -6.72
CA LEU A 521 -5.59 14.64 -8.17
C LEU A 521 -6.90 15.27 -8.61
N ASN A 522 -6.83 16.41 -9.29
CA ASN A 522 -8.03 17.08 -9.73
C ASN A 522 -8.56 16.33 -10.94
N LEU A 523 -9.22 15.20 -10.68
CA LEU A 523 -9.76 14.29 -11.69
C LEU A 523 -10.90 14.91 -12.52
N THR A 524 -11.37 16.10 -12.15
CA THR A 524 -12.42 16.82 -12.89
C THR A 524 -11.90 17.62 -14.08
N GLN A 525 -10.57 17.81 -14.18
CA GLN A 525 -9.95 18.53 -15.29
C GLN A 525 -8.87 17.67 -15.94
N LEU A 526 -9.00 17.43 -17.25
CA LEU A 526 -7.95 16.81 -18.04
C LEU A 526 -6.71 17.71 -18.02
N SER A 527 -5.64 17.23 -17.42
CA SER A 527 -4.32 17.86 -17.40
C SER A 527 -3.27 16.87 -17.90
N PHE A 528 -2.54 17.27 -18.92
CA PHE A 528 -1.38 16.56 -19.45
C PHE A 528 -0.50 17.56 -20.22
N HIS A 529 0.79 17.23 -20.34
CA HIS A 529 1.70 18.02 -21.17
C HIS A 529 1.36 17.81 -22.65
N GLN A 530 1.16 18.91 -23.38
CA GLN A 530 0.94 18.86 -24.82
C GLN A 530 2.29 18.85 -25.54
N ILE A 531 2.59 17.75 -26.22
CA ILE A 531 3.82 17.56 -26.98
C ILE A 531 3.57 17.96 -28.43
N ARG A 532 4.48 18.77 -29.00
CA ARG A 532 4.37 19.22 -30.39
C ARG A 532 4.84 18.12 -31.34
N LYS A 533 4.24 18.03 -32.54
CA LYS A 533 4.58 16.97 -33.50
C LYS A 533 6.05 17.00 -33.95
N ASN A 534 6.65 18.18 -34.03
CA ASN A 534 8.08 18.35 -34.37
C ASN A 534 9.03 17.92 -33.24
N GLU A 535 8.52 17.74 -32.02
CA GLU A 535 9.29 17.22 -30.89
C GLU A 535 9.35 15.69 -30.91
N ILE A 536 8.46 15.01 -31.66
CA ILE A 536 8.44 13.54 -31.73
C ILE A 536 8.79 13.01 -33.11
N THR A 537 9.63 11.98 -33.13
CA THR A 537 9.95 11.20 -34.33
C THR A 537 9.44 9.77 -34.17
N GLN A 538 8.52 9.36 -35.04
CA GLN A 538 8.02 7.98 -35.09
C GLN A 538 8.98 7.09 -35.88
N ARG A 539 9.31 5.92 -35.35
CA ARG A 539 10.24 4.94 -35.91
C ARG A 539 9.49 3.62 -36.21
N ALA A 540 10.03 2.48 -35.77
CA ALA A 540 9.51 1.16 -36.09
C ALA A 540 8.14 0.88 -35.45
N HIS A 541 7.30 0.11 -36.13
CA HIS A 541 6.05 -0.41 -35.55
C HIS A 541 6.37 -1.58 -34.61
N LEU A 542 5.96 -1.46 -33.34
CA LEU A 542 6.27 -2.42 -32.28
C LEU A 542 5.15 -3.45 -32.07
N GLY A 543 3.94 -3.16 -32.54
CA GLY A 543 2.77 -4.02 -32.36
C GLY A 543 1.48 -3.23 -32.18
N GLN A 544 0.43 -3.91 -31.73
CA GLN A 544 -0.90 -3.31 -31.62
C GLN A 544 -1.47 -3.49 -30.22
N GLY A 545 -2.04 -2.41 -29.69
CA GLY A 545 -2.81 -2.38 -28.45
C GLY A 545 -4.32 -2.43 -28.71
N THR A 546 -5.13 -2.21 -27.68
CA THR A 546 -6.59 -2.08 -27.87
C THR A 546 -6.89 -0.79 -28.62
N ARG A 547 -7.32 -0.89 -29.88
CA ARG A 547 -7.63 0.25 -30.77
C ARG A 547 -6.46 1.22 -30.98
N THR A 548 -5.23 0.78 -30.73
CA THR A 548 -4.01 1.59 -30.87
C THR A 548 -2.92 0.85 -31.62
N ASN A 549 -2.11 1.61 -32.36
CA ASN A 549 -0.87 1.15 -32.95
C ASN A 549 0.31 1.65 -32.10
N ILE A 550 1.24 0.78 -31.78
CA ILE A 550 2.37 1.07 -30.89
C ILE A 550 3.63 1.20 -31.74
N TYR A 551 4.35 2.31 -31.58
CA TYR A 551 5.57 2.59 -32.30
C TYR A 551 6.72 2.92 -31.35
N ASP A 552 7.91 2.58 -31.80
CA ASP A 552 9.16 3.13 -31.30
C ASP A 552 9.24 4.61 -31.68
N GLY A 553 9.80 5.46 -30.82
CA GLY A 553 9.95 6.86 -31.13
C GLY A 553 11.00 7.58 -30.31
N VAL A 554 11.27 8.83 -30.68
CA VAL A 554 12.15 9.74 -29.94
C VAL A 554 11.44 11.03 -29.66
N LEU A 555 11.54 11.51 -28.42
CA LEU A 555 11.12 12.82 -27.97
C LEU A 555 12.34 13.73 -27.80
N ASN A 556 12.33 14.88 -28.49
CA ASN A 556 13.36 15.91 -28.38
C ASN A 556 13.00 16.88 -27.27
N VAL A 557 13.75 16.85 -26.16
CA VAL A 557 13.51 17.75 -25.02
C VAL A 557 14.34 19.02 -25.20
N CYS A 558 13.69 20.14 -25.54
CA CYS A 558 14.33 21.46 -25.51
C CYS A 558 14.41 21.93 -24.05
N GLY A 559 15.63 22.17 -23.55
CA GLY A 559 15.83 22.76 -22.23
C GLY A 559 15.19 24.16 -22.18
N THR A 560 14.32 24.40 -21.20
CA THR A 560 13.77 25.73 -20.92
C THR A 560 14.90 26.64 -20.42
N ALA A 561 15.61 27.30 -21.34
CA ALA A 561 16.21 28.59 -21.04
C ALA A 561 15.06 29.61 -20.90
N GLY A 562 15.13 30.44 -19.86
CA GLY A 562 14.04 31.31 -19.42
C GLY A 562 13.46 32.17 -20.53
N THR A 563 12.16 32.41 -20.42
CA THR A 563 11.51 33.58 -20.99
C THR A 563 12.24 34.83 -20.52
N ASP A 564 12.99 35.46 -21.41
CA ASP A 564 13.05 36.90 -21.56
C ASP A 564 13.46 37.21 -22.99
N ASP A 565 12.73 38.17 -23.58
CA ASP A 565 12.77 38.58 -24.97
C ASP A 565 14.15 39.10 -25.42
N GLU A 566 14.36 39.00 -26.75
CA GLU A 566 15.30 39.80 -27.57
C GLU A 566 16.82 39.58 -27.36
N ALA A 567 17.37 38.57 -28.07
CA ALA A 567 18.73 38.64 -28.61
C ALA A 567 18.96 37.59 -29.72
N GLU A 568 18.51 37.89 -30.94
CA GLU A 568 19.27 37.45 -32.12
C GLU A 568 20.55 38.30 -32.18
N TYR A 569 21.72 37.68 -31.97
CA TYR A 569 22.95 37.85 -32.75
C TYR A 569 24.14 37.22 -32.00
N PHE A 570 24.92 36.41 -32.73
CA PHE A 570 26.22 35.80 -32.38
C PHE A 570 26.25 34.65 -31.36
N SER A 571 26.22 33.41 -31.84
CA SER A 571 27.30 32.43 -31.56
C SER A 571 27.21 31.22 -32.50
N THR A 572 28.09 31.18 -33.49
CA THR A 572 28.50 29.96 -34.18
C THR A 572 29.35 29.14 -33.23
N GLU A 573 28.73 28.19 -32.51
CA GLU A 573 29.42 27.01 -31.98
C GLU A 573 28.37 25.95 -31.63
N GLN A 574 28.51 24.78 -32.27
CA GLN A 574 27.67 23.61 -32.10
C GLN A 574 27.82 23.07 -30.68
N ASN A 575 26.88 23.42 -29.79
CA ASN A 575 26.60 22.63 -28.59
C ASN A 575 25.11 22.26 -28.60
N ASN A 576 24.81 21.15 -29.27
CA ASN A 576 23.53 20.45 -29.21
C ASN A 576 23.24 20.01 -27.78
N ASN A 577 22.56 20.86 -27.00
CA ASN A 577 21.91 20.47 -25.75
C ASN A 577 20.47 19.98 -25.98
N SER A 578 20.15 19.46 -27.18
CA SER A 578 18.91 18.71 -27.41
C SER A 578 19.08 17.30 -26.85
N ARG A 579 18.51 17.03 -25.67
CA ARG A 579 18.52 15.67 -25.10
C ARG A 579 17.41 14.86 -25.77
N GLU A 580 17.81 13.94 -26.66
CA GLU A 580 16.91 12.95 -27.25
C GLU A 580 16.53 11.91 -26.20
N MET A 581 15.23 11.65 -26.04
CA MET A 581 14.70 10.65 -25.14
C MET A 581 13.95 9.57 -25.93
N HIS A 582 14.28 8.31 -25.66
CA HIS A 582 13.65 7.17 -26.31
C HIS A 582 12.28 6.90 -25.67
N VAL A 583 11.24 6.79 -26.49
CA VAL A 583 9.83 6.75 -26.05
C VAL A 583 9.01 5.75 -26.86
N VAL A 584 7.88 5.34 -26.29
CA VAL A 584 6.82 4.61 -26.99
C VAL A 584 5.74 5.59 -27.42
N LEU A 585 5.34 5.51 -28.69
CA LEU A 585 4.24 6.29 -29.25
C LEU A 585 3.03 5.38 -29.44
N LYS A 586 1.99 5.55 -28.61
CA LYS A 586 0.71 4.86 -28.76
C LYS A 586 -0.24 5.74 -29.57
N VAL A 587 -0.50 5.35 -30.81
CA VAL A 587 -1.33 6.11 -31.76
C VAL A 587 -2.72 5.49 -31.80
N LEU A 588 -3.76 6.28 -31.46
CA LEU A 588 -5.16 5.85 -31.57
C LEU A 588 -5.53 5.59 -33.04
N ASP A 589 -6.20 4.48 -33.31
CA ASP A 589 -6.64 4.16 -34.67
C ASP A 589 -7.62 5.25 -35.18
N PRO A 590 -7.39 5.83 -36.38
CA PRO A 590 -8.25 6.88 -36.92
C PRO A 590 -9.72 6.47 -37.14
N SER A 591 -10.03 5.17 -37.16
CA SER A 591 -11.40 4.64 -37.25
C SER A 591 -12.18 4.75 -35.93
N HIS A 592 -11.49 4.95 -34.80
CA HIS A 592 -12.04 4.98 -33.45
C HIS A 592 -11.93 6.37 -32.79
N ARG A 593 -12.22 7.44 -33.54
CA ARG A 593 -12.15 8.82 -32.98
C ARG A 593 -13.22 9.11 -31.93
N ASP A 594 -14.32 8.37 -31.96
CA ASP A 594 -15.43 8.46 -31.02
C ASP A 594 -15.02 8.19 -29.56
N ILE A 595 -13.93 7.44 -29.36
CA ILE A 595 -13.38 7.12 -28.03
C ILE A 595 -12.13 7.93 -27.65
N ALA A 596 -11.77 8.96 -28.43
CA ALA A 596 -10.57 9.76 -28.16
C ALA A 596 -10.58 10.38 -26.76
N LEU A 597 -11.76 10.73 -26.22
CA LEU A 597 -11.87 11.27 -24.86
C LEU A 597 -11.38 10.29 -23.79
N ALA A 598 -11.82 9.02 -23.85
CA ALA A 598 -11.38 7.98 -22.90
C ALA A 598 -9.88 7.68 -23.01
N PHE A 599 -9.32 7.83 -24.21
CA PHE A 599 -7.87 7.75 -24.44
C PHE A 599 -7.11 8.90 -23.75
N PHE A 600 -7.61 10.14 -23.86
CA PHE A 600 -7.03 11.30 -23.18
C PHE A 600 -7.24 11.32 -21.67
N GLU A 601 -8.38 10.82 -21.17
CA GLU A 601 -8.61 10.60 -19.74
C GLU A 601 -7.53 9.69 -19.16
N THR A 602 -7.24 8.58 -19.83
CA THR A 602 -6.17 7.66 -19.42
C THR A 602 -4.81 8.35 -19.41
N ALA A 603 -4.46 9.07 -20.48
CA ALA A 603 -3.20 9.82 -20.55
C ALA A 603 -3.09 10.84 -19.41
N SER A 604 -4.17 11.56 -19.12
CA SER A 604 -4.21 12.54 -18.04
C SER A 604 -3.97 11.90 -16.68
N LEU A 605 -4.66 10.81 -16.38
CA LEU A 605 -4.52 10.08 -15.11
C LEU A 605 -3.10 9.56 -14.93
N MET A 606 -2.55 8.91 -15.95
CA MET A 606 -1.24 8.29 -15.89
C MET A 606 -0.08 9.30 -15.90
N SER A 607 -0.28 10.51 -16.46
CA SER A 607 0.74 11.57 -16.42
C SER A 607 0.89 12.25 -15.05
N GLN A 608 -0.12 12.14 -14.19
CA GLN A 608 -0.13 12.75 -12.85
C GLN A 608 0.43 11.84 -11.75
N VAL A 609 0.76 10.60 -12.10
CA VAL A 609 1.32 9.61 -11.16
C VAL A 609 2.77 9.31 -11.49
N SER A 610 3.56 9.04 -10.45
CA SER A 610 4.95 8.65 -10.58
C SER A 610 5.28 7.62 -9.51
N HIS A 611 5.70 6.45 -9.97
CA HIS A 611 6.07 5.31 -9.14
C HIS A 611 7.12 4.47 -9.90
N VAL A 612 8.07 3.88 -9.19
CA VAL A 612 9.23 3.22 -9.82
C VAL A 612 8.84 2.03 -10.73
N HIS A 613 7.70 1.40 -10.44
CA HIS A 613 7.12 0.28 -11.19
C HIS A 613 5.93 0.68 -12.07
N LEU A 614 5.78 1.97 -12.41
CA LEU A 614 4.87 2.46 -13.45
C LEU A 614 5.70 3.04 -14.60
N ALA A 615 5.31 2.75 -15.84
CA ALA A 615 5.86 3.45 -16.99
C ALA A 615 5.30 4.88 -17.02
N PHE A 616 6.17 5.86 -17.21
CA PHE A 616 5.77 7.26 -17.14
C PHE A 616 5.11 7.72 -18.44
N VAL A 617 3.97 8.42 -18.36
CA VAL A 617 3.34 9.07 -19.52
C VAL A 617 3.82 10.51 -19.60
N HIS A 618 4.66 10.81 -20.60
CA HIS A 618 5.25 12.13 -20.81
C HIS A 618 4.24 13.18 -21.26
N GLY A 619 3.18 12.77 -21.94
CA GLY A 619 2.15 13.67 -22.44
C GLY A 619 1.45 13.11 -23.67
N VAL A 620 0.76 14.00 -24.38
CA VAL A 620 0.06 13.63 -25.63
C VAL A 620 0.39 14.61 -26.75
N CYS A 621 0.46 14.09 -27.97
CA CYS A 621 0.52 14.89 -29.19
C CYS A 621 -0.79 14.75 -29.94
N VAL A 622 -1.41 15.89 -30.27
CA VAL A 622 -2.66 15.96 -31.05
C VAL A 622 -2.39 16.80 -32.29
N ARG A 623 -2.53 16.21 -33.49
CA ARG A 623 -2.40 16.92 -34.77
C ARG A 623 -3.39 16.40 -35.80
N GLY A 624 -4.35 17.25 -36.18
CA GLY A 624 -5.38 16.88 -37.15
C GLY A 624 -6.21 15.70 -36.65
N SER A 625 -6.00 14.52 -37.25
CA SER A 625 -6.65 13.28 -36.86
C SER A 625 -5.80 12.33 -36.02
N GLU A 626 -4.53 12.64 -35.78
CA GLU A 626 -3.63 11.77 -35.03
C GLU A 626 -3.68 12.14 -33.54
N ASN A 627 -4.10 11.18 -32.71
CA ASN A 627 -4.04 11.27 -31.24
C ASN A 627 -2.97 10.31 -30.76
N ILE A 628 -1.90 10.84 -30.17
CA ILE A 628 -0.71 10.06 -29.80
C ILE A 628 -0.43 10.25 -28.31
N MET A 629 -0.34 9.17 -27.55
CA MET A 629 0.19 9.18 -26.18
C MET A 629 1.67 8.83 -26.22
N VAL A 630 2.48 9.60 -25.50
CA VAL A 630 3.94 9.44 -25.43
C VAL A 630 4.30 8.87 -24.07
N GLU A 631 4.79 7.64 -24.05
CA GLU A 631 5.12 6.87 -22.84
C GLU A 631 6.62 6.56 -22.80
N GLU A 632 7.16 6.33 -21.61
CA GLU A 632 8.52 5.85 -21.40
C GLU A 632 8.79 4.55 -22.18
N PHE A 633 9.95 4.45 -22.82
CA PHE A 633 10.42 3.21 -23.43
C PHE A 633 11.04 2.25 -22.41
N VAL A 634 10.60 0.99 -22.39
CA VAL A 634 11.09 -0.05 -21.49
C VAL A 634 11.75 -1.18 -22.30
N GLU A 635 13.04 -1.39 -22.04
CA GLU A 635 13.98 -2.08 -22.95
C GLU A 635 13.57 -3.48 -23.40
N HIS A 636 13.11 -4.36 -22.49
CA HIS A 636 12.88 -5.77 -22.83
C HIS A 636 11.43 -6.10 -23.15
N GLY A 637 10.55 -5.09 -23.23
CA GLY A 637 9.16 -5.27 -23.63
C GLY A 637 8.32 -6.12 -22.66
N PRO A 638 7.19 -6.69 -23.14
CA PRO A 638 6.21 -7.36 -22.29
C PRO A 638 6.68 -8.64 -21.59
N LEU A 639 6.25 -8.82 -20.34
CA LEU A 639 6.56 -9.94 -19.46
C LEU A 639 6.09 -11.28 -20.03
N ASP A 640 4.91 -11.30 -20.65
CA ASP A 640 4.33 -12.52 -21.19
C ASP A 640 5.16 -13.14 -22.32
N VAL A 641 5.88 -12.32 -23.10
CA VAL A 641 6.81 -12.77 -24.13
C VAL A 641 8.02 -13.45 -23.50
N LEU A 642 8.61 -12.85 -22.46
CA LEU A 642 9.75 -13.42 -21.75
C LEU A 642 9.39 -14.75 -21.07
N LEU A 643 8.24 -14.82 -20.38
CA LEU A 643 7.78 -16.04 -19.71
C LEU A 643 7.60 -17.21 -20.68
N ARG A 644 7.05 -16.98 -21.89
CA ARG A 644 6.96 -18.03 -22.92
C ARG A 644 8.32 -18.44 -23.47
N LYS A 645 9.21 -17.47 -23.69
CA LYS A 645 10.55 -17.71 -24.23
C LYS A 645 11.42 -18.53 -23.28
N GLU A 646 11.37 -18.21 -21.99
CA GLU A 646 12.15 -18.85 -20.92
C GLU A 646 11.30 -19.84 -20.11
N LYS A 647 10.29 -20.45 -20.74
CA LYS A 647 9.37 -21.41 -20.10
C LYS A 647 10.15 -22.49 -19.36
N GLY A 648 9.80 -22.71 -18.10
CA GLY A 648 10.49 -23.67 -17.21
C GLY A 648 11.86 -23.23 -16.68
N ARG A 649 12.45 -22.11 -17.11
CA ARG A 649 13.72 -21.57 -16.58
C ARG A 649 13.53 -20.48 -15.53
N VAL A 650 12.35 -19.86 -15.49
CA VAL A 650 12.05 -18.78 -14.54
C VAL A 650 11.71 -19.35 -13.17
N THR A 651 12.54 -19.06 -12.17
CA THR A 651 12.39 -19.58 -10.81
C THR A 651 11.17 -18.99 -10.10
N VAL A 652 10.67 -19.71 -9.08
CA VAL A 652 9.56 -19.19 -8.25
C VAL A 652 9.96 -17.91 -7.51
N GLY A 653 11.20 -17.80 -7.02
CA GLY A 653 11.69 -16.58 -6.38
C GLY A 653 11.63 -15.36 -7.30
N TRP A 654 11.96 -15.55 -8.58
CA TRP A 654 11.83 -14.52 -9.61
C TRP A 654 10.36 -14.11 -9.80
N LYS A 655 9.46 -15.09 -9.93
CA LYS A 655 8.01 -14.88 -10.10
C LYS A 655 7.40 -14.09 -8.92
N ILE A 656 7.78 -14.44 -7.69
CA ILE A 656 7.34 -13.73 -6.47
C ILE A 656 7.91 -12.30 -6.43
N THR A 657 9.12 -12.07 -6.92
CA THR A 657 9.70 -10.72 -6.99
C THR A 657 8.90 -9.83 -7.93
N VAL A 658 8.56 -10.32 -9.12
CA VAL A 658 7.70 -9.59 -10.07
C VAL A 658 6.31 -9.32 -9.47
N ALA A 659 5.72 -10.31 -8.80
CA ALA A 659 4.43 -10.15 -8.12
C ALA A 659 4.46 -9.03 -7.07
N LYS A 660 5.54 -8.93 -6.28
CA LYS A 660 5.74 -7.86 -5.28
C LYS A 660 5.86 -6.48 -5.93
N GLN A 661 6.67 -6.36 -6.98
CA GLN A 661 6.85 -5.10 -7.71
C GLN A 661 5.53 -4.60 -8.31
N LEU A 662 4.75 -5.51 -8.91
CA LEU A 662 3.42 -5.21 -9.43
C LEU A 662 2.43 -4.80 -8.33
N ALA A 663 2.38 -5.55 -7.23
CA ALA A 663 1.53 -5.22 -6.10
C ALA A 663 1.89 -3.86 -5.47
N SER A 664 3.16 -3.46 -5.51
CA SER A 664 3.62 -2.15 -5.05
C SER A 664 3.03 -1.02 -5.89
N ALA A 665 3.12 -1.13 -7.22
CA ALA A 665 2.52 -0.17 -8.14
C ALA A 665 1.01 -0.04 -7.94
N LEU A 666 0.33 -1.16 -7.76
CA LEU A 666 -1.13 -1.18 -7.58
C LEU A 666 -1.56 -0.69 -6.19
N SER A 667 -0.74 -0.90 -5.15
CA SER A 667 -0.96 -0.26 -3.84
C SER A 667 -0.88 1.25 -3.94
N TYR A 668 0.11 1.77 -4.67
CA TYR A 668 0.26 3.20 -4.90
C TYR A 668 -0.95 3.82 -5.64
N LEU A 669 -1.51 3.11 -6.63
CA LEU A 669 -2.71 3.55 -7.35
C LEU A 669 -3.96 3.47 -6.46
N GLU A 670 -4.11 2.39 -5.67
CA GLU A 670 -5.22 2.22 -4.72
C GLU A 670 -5.28 3.35 -3.70
N ASP A 671 -4.13 3.76 -3.13
CA ASP A 671 -4.07 4.87 -2.17
C ASP A 671 -4.49 6.22 -2.77
N LYS A 672 -4.39 6.38 -4.09
CA LYS A 672 -4.87 7.54 -4.85
C LYS A 672 -6.30 7.38 -5.37
N ASN A 673 -6.95 6.26 -5.07
CA ASN A 673 -8.24 5.86 -5.64
C ASN A 673 -8.25 5.84 -7.18
N LEU A 674 -7.12 5.48 -7.78
CA LEU A 674 -6.99 5.31 -9.23
C LEU A 674 -7.15 3.84 -9.59
N VAL A 675 -7.89 3.58 -10.67
CA VAL A 675 -8.09 2.24 -11.20
C VAL A 675 -7.31 2.11 -12.50
N HIS A 676 -6.45 1.11 -12.58
CA HIS A 676 -5.70 0.81 -13.81
C HIS A 676 -6.63 0.19 -14.86
N GLY A 677 -7.41 -0.81 -14.50
CA GLY A 677 -8.46 -1.40 -15.36
C GLY A 677 -7.96 -2.35 -16.46
N ASN A 678 -6.64 -2.53 -16.61
CA ASN A 678 -6.05 -3.42 -17.62
C ASN A 678 -4.76 -4.10 -17.13
N VAL A 679 -4.79 -4.70 -15.93
CA VAL A 679 -3.63 -5.40 -15.34
C VAL A 679 -3.54 -6.82 -15.91
N CYS A 680 -2.46 -7.11 -16.64
CA CYS A 680 -2.17 -8.41 -17.26
C CYS A 680 -0.70 -8.47 -17.69
N ALA A 681 -0.15 -9.67 -17.89
CA ALA A 681 1.28 -9.87 -18.19
C ALA A 681 1.72 -9.19 -19.51
N LYS A 682 0.81 -8.99 -20.47
CA LYS A 682 1.10 -8.23 -21.71
C LYS A 682 1.35 -6.73 -21.49
N ASN A 683 0.87 -6.16 -20.37
CA ASN A 683 1.03 -4.75 -20.02
C ASN A 683 2.12 -4.53 -18.95
N ILE A 684 2.76 -5.60 -18.47
CA ILE A 684 3.88 -5.52 -17.54
C ILE A 684 5.15 -5.58 -18.38
N LEU A 685 5.95 -4.53 -18.36
CA LEU A 685 7.17 -4.39 -19.15
C LEU A 685 8.40 -4.67 -18.30
N LEU A 686 9.44 -5.26 -18.90
CA LEU A 686 10.70 -5.61 -18.23
C LEU A 686 11.78 -4.56 -18.52
N ALA A 687 12.18 -3.81 -17.50
CA ALA A 687 13.36 -2.95 -17.57
C ALA A 687 14.66 -3.72 -17.29
N ARG A 688 14.57 -4.83 -16.53
CA ARG A 688 15.69 -5.75 -16.29
C ARG A 688 15.16 -7.18 -16.23
N LYS A 689 15.77 -8.09 -17.01
CA LYS A 689 15.36 -9.51 -17.05
C LYS A 689 15.62 -10.23 -15.73
N GLY A 690 16.78 -9.99 -15.09
CA GLY A 690 17.12 -10.61 -13.81
C GLY A 690 17.21 -12.13 -13.85
N LEU A 691 17.68 -12.70 -14.97
CA LEU A 691 17.88 -14.15 -15.15
C LEU A 691 19.34 -14.57 -14.94
N GLU A 692 20.25 -13.60 -14.86
CA GLU A 692 21.67 -13.80 -14.58
C GLU A 692 21.91 -13.97 -13.08
N ASP A 693 22.96 -14.72 -12.72
CA ASP A 693 23.31 -14.97 -11.32
C ASP A 693 23.51 -13.67 -10.54
N GLY A 694 22.78 -13.55 -9.42
CA GLY A 694 22.83 -12.37 -8.55
C GLY A 694 22.01 -11.16 -9.04
N SER A 695 21.32 -11.25 -10.17
CA SER A 695 20.44 -10.21 -10.69
C SER A 695 18.98 -10.50 -10.36
N VAL A 696 18.19 -9.44 -10.07
CA VAL A 696 16.74 -9.55 -9.83
C VAL A 696 15.95 -8.88 -10.96
N PRO A 697 14.73 -9.35 -11.27
CA PRO A 697 13.91 -8.70 -12.28
C PRO A 697 13.51 -7.31 -11.85
N PHE A 698 13.26 -6.45 -12.83
CA PHE A 698 12.68 -5.14 -12.61
C PHE A 698 11.58 -4.88 -13.63
N VAL A 699 10.33 -4.75 -13.17
CA VAL A 699 9.18 -4.52 -14.03
C VAL A 699 8.57 -3.14 -13.88
N LYS A 700 7.88 -2.68 -14.92
CA LYS A 700 7.03 -1.48 -14.91
C LYS A 700 5.67 -1.82 -15.54
N LEU A 701 4.58 -1.42 -14.90
CA LEU A 701 3.24 -1.53 -15.48
C LEU A 701 3.02 -0.35 -16.45
N SER A 702 2.74 -0.67 -17.71
CA SER A 702 2.42 0.27 -18.78
C SER A 702 1.02 0.85 -18.63
N ASP A 703 0.75 2.02 -19.22
CA ASP A 703 -0.60 2.60 -19.20
C ASP A 703 -1.67 1.63 -19.74
N PRO A 704 -2.93 1.71 -19.25
CA PRO A 704 -3.96 0.77 -19.62
C PRO A 704 -4.50 0.96 -21.04
N GLY A 705 -4.11 2.04 -21.73
CA GLY A 705 -4.60 2.43 -23.05
C GLY A 705 -6.07 2.86 -23.03
N VAL A 706 -6.85 2.41 -24.01
CA VAL A 706 -8.29 2.69 -24.03
C VAL A 706 -8.99 1.90 -22.92
N SER A 707 -9.69 2.61 -22.04
CA SER A 707 -10.50 2.02 -20.96
C SER A 707 -11.50 1.00 -21.51
N PHE A 708 -11.70 -0.12 -20.80
CA PHE A 708 -12.71 -1.10 -21.20
C PHE A 708 -14.15 -0.58 -21.12
N THR A 709 -14.38 0.52 -20.40
CA THR A 709 -15.73 1.10 -20.20
C THR A 709 -16.35 1.61 -21.50
N VAL A 710 -15.52 1.96 -22.50
CA VAL A 710 -15.95 2.38 -23.83
C VAL A 710 -15.88 1.27 -24.89
N LEU A 711 -15.63 0.03 -24.46
CA LEU A 711 -15.61 -1.13 -25.34
C LEU A 711 -16.99 -1.80 -25.39
N SER A 712 -17.25 -2.50 -26.49
CA SER A 712 -18.43 -3.35 -26.64
C SER A 712 -18.46 -4.45 -25.58
N ARG A 713 -19.63 -5.03 -25.37
CA ARG A 713 -19.79 -6.13 -24.41
C ARG A 713 -18.99 -7.36 -24.87
N GLU A 714 -18.94 -7.61 -26.17
CA GLU A 714 -18.21 -8.71 -26.80
C GLU A 714 -16.70 -8.57 -26.56
N GLU A 715 -16.14 -7.36 -26.77
CA GLU A 715 -14.73 -7.05 -26.43
C GLU A 715 -14.43 -7.27 -24.95
N ARG A 716 -15.37 -6.89 -24.06
CA ARG A 716 -15.24 -7.11 -22.62
C ARG A 716 -15.24 -8.60 -22.29
N VAL A 717 -16.16 -9.38 -22.84
CA VAL A 717 -16.23 -10.85 -22.61
C VAL A 717 -14.95 -11.54 -23.07
N ASP A 718 -14.32 -11.09 -24.16
CA ASP A 718 -13.08 -11.73 -24.61
C ASP A 718 -11.90 -11.52 -23.65
N ARG A 719 -11.93 -10.44 -22.85
CA ARG A 719 -10.96 -10.18 -21.77
C ARG A 719 -11.15 -11.06 -20.54
N ILE A 720 -12.11 -11.99 -20.51
CA ILE A 720 -12.17 -13.03 -19.46
C ILE A 720 -10.96 -13.96 -19.66
N PRO A 721 -10.14 -14.22 -18.61
CA PRO A 721 -10.47 -14.04 -17.19
C PRO A 721 -9.98 -12.77 -16.48
N TRP A 722 -9.26 -11.84 -17.12
CA TRP A 722 -8.73 -10.65 -16.42
C TRP A 722 -9.81 -9.65 -16.04
N ILE A 723 -10.83 -9.45 -16.88
CA ILE A 723 -11.92 -8.53 -16.54
C ILE A 723 -12.73 -9.10 -15.37
N ALA A 724 -12.98 -8.28 -14.36
CA ALA A 724 -13.75 -8.70 -13.20
C ALA A 724 -15.22 -8.99 -13.59
N PRO A 725 -15.86 -10.01 -12.98
CA PRO A 725 -17.21 -10.43 -13.35
C PRO A 725 -18.26 -9.32 -13.28
N GLU A 726 -18.15 -8.45 -12.28
CA GLU A 726 -19.02 -7.29 -12.09
C GLU A 726 -18.89 -6.25 -13.20
N CYS A 727 -17.71 -6.11 -13.81
CA CYS A 727 -17.42 -5.16 -14.89
C CYS A 727 -17.88 -5.66 -16.27
N VAL A 728 -18.05 -6.98 -16.44
CA VAL A 728 -18.69 -7.56 -17.64
C VAL A 728 -20.19 -7.26 -17.62
N ARG A 729 -20.83 -7.35 -16.45
CA ARG A 729 -22.26 -7.08 -16.26
C ARG A 729 -22.57 -5.59 -16.44
N ASP A 730 -21.81 -4.74 -15.77
CA ASP A 730 -22.00 -3.29 -15.82
C ASP A 730 -20.65 -2.56 -15.71
N VAL A 731 -20.37 -1.70 -16.68
CA VAL A 731 -19.13 -0.92 -16.74
C VAL A 731 -19.04 0.11 -15.60
N GLY A 732 -20.17 0.53 -15.03
CA GLY A 732 -20.22 1.45 -13.88
C GLY A 732 -19.60 0.89 -12.60
N ASN A 733 -19.38 -0.43 -12.53
CA ASN A 733 -18.75 -1.09 -11.39
C ASN A 733 -17.20 -1.05 -11.41
N LEU A 734 -16.59 -0.32 -12.35
CA LEU A 734 -15.14 -0.12 -12.37
C LEU A 734 -14.67 0.49 -11.05
N SER A 735 -13.80 -0.23 -10.35
CA SER A 735 -13.27 0.17 -9.05
C SER A 735 -11.91 -0.48 -8.81
N THR A 736 -11.22 -0.07 -7.74
CA THR A 736 -9.94 -0.71 -7.33
C THR A 736 -10.10 -2.19 -7.01
N ALA A 737 -11.33 -2.69 -6.82
CA ALA A 737 -11.59 -4.11 -6.67
C ALA A 737 -11.39 -4.88 -7.99
N ALA A 738 -11.66 -4.27 -9.14
CA ALA A 738 -11.44 -4.88 -10.45
C ALA A 738 -9.94 -5.15 -10.72
N ASP A 739 -9.07 -4.25 -10.25
CA ASP A 739 -7.62 -4.44 -10.34
C ASP A 739 -7.13 -5.59 -9.45
N LYS A 740 -7.75 -5.82 -8.28
CA LYS A 740 -7.43 -6.99 -7.42
C LYS A 740 -7.74 -8.30 -8.12
N TRP A 741 -8.88 -8.37 -8.82
CA TRP A 741 -9.24 -9.54 -9.63
C TRP A 741 -8.25 -9.73 -10.80
N SER A 742 -7.98 -8.65 -11.53
CA SER A 742 -7.05 -8.66 -12.66
C SER A 742 -5.65 -9.09 -12.22
N PHE A 743 -5.20 -8.61 -11.05
CA PHE A 743 -3.95 -9.02 -10.40
C PHE A 743 -3.93 -10.52 -10.08
N GLY A 744 -4.99 -11.06 -9.46
CA GLY A 744 -5.09 -12.50 -9.18
C GLY A 744 -4.97 -13.36 -10.45
N THR A 745 -5.60 -12.94 -11.54
CA THR A 745 -5.47 -13.59 -12.86
C THR A 745 -4.06 -13.46 -13.42
N THR A 746 -3.45 -12.27 -13.28
CA THR A 746 -2.07 -12.01 -13.73
C THR A 746 -1.05 -12.86 -12.95
N LEU A 747 -1.28 -13.12 -11.67
CA LEU A 747 -0.45 -14.06 -10.90
C LEU A 747 -0.53 -15.48 -11.46
N LEU A 748 -1.69 -15.92 -11.95
CA LEU A 748 -1.81 -17.22 -12.64
C LEU A 748 -1.00 -17.21 -13.94
N GLU A 749 -1.05 -16.14 -14.74
CA GLU A 749 -0.19 -16.01 -15.93
C GLU A 749 1.29 -16.13 -15.57
N ILE A 750 1.73 -15.45 -14.50
CA ILE A 750 3.13 -15.51 -14.05
C ILE A 750 3.48 -16.92 -13.58
N CYS A 751 2.58 -17.59 -12.85
CA CYS A 751 2.78 -18.95 -12.37
C CYS A 751 2.92 -19.94 -13.53
N PHE A 752 2.06 -19.82 -14.55
CA PHE A 752 1.95 -20.75 -15.67
C PHE A 752 2.72 -20.32 -16.92
N ASP A 753 3.78 -19.53 -16.77
CA ASP A 753 4.67 -19.11 -17.87
C ASP A 753 3.92 -18.46 -19.06
N ALA A 754 2.99 -17.57 -18.71
CA ALA A 754 2.08 -16.87 -19.62
C ALA A 754 1.11 -17.78 -20.40
N ASP A 755 0.87 -18.99 -19.90
CA ASP A 755 -0.30 -19.77 -20.27
C ASP A 755 -1.55 -19.25 -19.52
N VAL A 756 -2.57 -18.90 -20.29
CA VAL A 756 -3.73 -18.17 -19.79
C VAL A 756 -4.89 -19.14 -19.61
N PRO A 757 -5.45 -19.27 -18.40
CA PRO A 757 -6.67 -20.04 -18.20
C PRO A 757 -7.82 -19.55 -19.11
N LEU A 758 -8.61 -20.48 -19.66
CA LEU A 758 -9.77 -20.19 -20.52
C LEU A 758 -9.44 -19.54 -21.89
N LYS A 759 -8.18 -19.43 -22.29
CA LYS A 759 -7.78 -18.83 -23.57
C LYS A 759 -8.48 -19.46 -24.79
N GLU A 760 -8.63 -20.78 -24.80
CA GLU A 760 -9.23 -21.53 -25.92
C GLU A 760 -10.76 -21.63 -25.84
N ARG A 761 -11.39 -21.08 -24.80
CA ARG A 761 -12.83 -21.12 -24.62
C ARG A 761 -13.52 -20.07 -25.48
N THR A 762 -14.67 -20.42 -26.05
CA THR A 762 -15.53 -19.49 -26.78
C THR A 762 -16.08 -18.40 -25.85
N PRO A 763 -16.46 -17.22 -26.37
CA PRO A 763 -17.06 -16.16 -25.56
C PRO A 763 -18.24 -16.64 -24.69
N SER A 764 -19.13 -17.47 -25.26
CA SER A 764 -20.27 -18.02 -24.52
C SER A 764 -19.88 -18.99 -23.40
N GLU A 765 -18.80 -19.76 -23.57
CA GLU A 765 -18.26 -20.59 -22.49
C GLU A 765 -17.62 -19.76 -21.38
N LYS A 766 -16.91 -18.68 -21.73
CA LYS A 766 -16.33 -17.72 -20.78
C LYS A 766 -17.41 -17.03 -19.95
N GLU A 767 -18.52 -16.63 -20.57
CA GLU A 767 -19.68 -16.08 -19.86
C GLU A 767 -20.31 -17.08 -18.90
N ARG A 768 -20.59 -18.30 -19.40
CA ARG A 768 -21.16 -19.37 -18.59
C ARG A 768 -20.27 -19.73 -17.40
N PHE A 769 -18.95 -19.61 -17.54
CA PHE A 769 -18.00 -19.80 -16.45
C PHE A 769 -18.22 -18.78 -15.31
N TYR A 770 -18.42 -17.50 -15.65
CA TYR A 770 -18.76 -16.46 -14.66
C TYR A 770 -20.17 -16.59 -14.10
N GLU A 771 -21.16 -16.94 -14.91
CA GLU A 771 -22.54 -17.17 -14.46
C GLU A 771 -22.61 -18.28 -13.40
N LYS A 772 -21.88 -19.37 -13.62
CA LYS A 772 -21.79 -20.50 -12.68
C LYS A 772 -20.83 -20.26 -11.52
N ARG A 773 -20.18 -19.10 -11.45
CA ARG A 773 -19.16 -18.72 -10.45
C ARG A 773 -18.08 -19.80 -10.27
N HIS A 774 -17.60 -20.36 -11.38
CA HIS A 774 -16.53 -21.37 -11.34
C HIS A 774 -15.18 -20.76 -10.94
N ARG A 775 -14.29 -21.60 -10.40
CA ARG A 775 -12.94 -21.19 -9.99
C ARG A 775 -11.93 -21.45 -11.10
N LEU A 776 -10.95 -20.55 -11.23
CA LEU A 776 -9.79 -20.77 -12.09
C LEU A 776 -8.86 -21.82 -11.47
N PRO A 777 -7.94 -22.42 -12.27
CA PRO A 777 -6.94 -23.35 -11.74
C PRO A 777 -6.07 -22.71 -10.65
N GLU A 778 -5.76 -23.49 -9.62
CA GLU A 778 -4.92 -23.05 -8.50
C GLU A 778 -3.46 -23.51 -8.71
N PRO A 779 -2.44 -22.69 -8.38
CA PRO A 779 -1.04 -23.13 -8.43
C PRO A 779 -0.74 -24.17 -7.34
N SER A 780 0.32 -24.96 -7.52
CA SER A 780 0.74 -25.98 -6.54
C SER A 780 1.14 -25.42 -5.17
N CYS A 781 1.63 -24.18 -5.14
CA CYS A 781 1.94 -23.45 -3.90
C CYS A 781 0.65 -23.05 -3.18
N LYS A 782 0.36 -23.64 -2.02
CA LYS A 782 -0.88 -23.43 -1.26
C LYS A 782 -1.03 -22.00 -0.75
N GLU A 783 0.04 -21.39 -0.28
CA GLU A 783 0.04 -20.03 0.25
C GLU A 783 -0.26 -19.03 -0.88
N LEU A 784 0.37 -19.21 -2.04
CA LEU A 784 0.11 -18.39 -3.23
C LEU A 784 -1.29 -18.65 -3.80
N ALA A 785 -1.74 -19.92 -3.84
CA ALA A 785 -3.09 -20.28 -4.25
C ALA A 785 -4.14 -19.61 -3.37
N THR A 786 -3.92 -19.58 -2.05
CA THR A 786 -4.82 -18.92 -1.09
C THR A 786 -4.93 -17.43 -1.39
N LEU A 787 -3.80 -16.75 -1.61
CA LEU A 787 -3.79 -15.32 -1.97
C LEU A 787 -4.51 -15.06 -3.31
N ILE A 788 -4.22 -15.87 -4.33
CA ILE A 788 -4.88 -15.76 -5.64
C ILE A 788 -6.39 -15.97 -5.51
N CYS A 789 -6.83 -16.96 -4.73
CA CYS A 789 -8.25 -17.21 -4.48
C CYS A 789 -8.94 -16.04 -3.78
N GLN A 790 -8.26 -15.37 -2.83
CA GLN A 790 -8.79 -14.17 -2.18
C GLN A 790 -8.94 -13.01 -3.17
N CYS A 791 -7.97 -12.81 -4.07
CA CYS A 791 -8.05 -11.83 -5.15
C CYS A 791 -9.17 -12.13 -6.15
N LEU A 792 -9.40 -13.41 -6.47
CA LEU A 792 -10.42 -13.91 -7.40
C LEU A 792 -11.78 -14.15 -6.73
N ASN A 793 -12.06 -13.49 -5.61
CA ASN A 793 -13.38 -13.58 -5.00
C ASN A 793 -14.42 -12.87 -5.88
N TYR A 794 -15.51 -13.56 -6.21
CA TYR A 794 -16.60 -12.99 -7.01
C TYR A 794 -17.34 -11.86 -6.31
N THR A 795 -17.19 -11.72 -4.99
CA THR A 795 -17.71 -10.60 -4.20
C THR A 795 -16.61 -9.53 -4.10
N PRO A 796 -16.75 -8.36 -4.76
CA PRO A 796 -15.65 -7.38 -4.89
C PRO A 796 -15.12 -6.86 -3.55
N VAL A 797 -16.00 -6.66 -2.57
CA VAL A 797 -15.66 -6.15 -1.23
C VAL A 797 -14.93 -7.16 -0.35
N GLU A 798 -14.89 -8.44 -0.73
CA GLU A 798 -14.16 -9.49 -0.01
C GLU A 798 -12.71 -9.64 -0.50
N ARG A 799 -12.32 -8.92 -1.56
CA ARG A 799 -10.95 -8.97 -2.11
C ARG A 799 -10.01 -8.14 -1.22
N PRO A 800 -8.78 -8.62 -0.93
CA PRO A 800 -7.84 -7.95 -0.02
C PRO A 800 -7.27 -6.65 -0.64
N SER A 801 -6.97 -5.65 0.20
CA SER A 801 -6.25 -4.45 -0.26
C SER A 801 -4.85 -4.79 -0.78
N PHE A 802 -4.28 -3.96 -1.64
CA PHE A 802 -2.93 -4.20 -2.16
C PHE A 802 -1.86 -4.13 -1.06
N ARG A 803 -2.08 -3.34 -0.01
CA ARG A 803 -1.24 -3.36 1.20
C ARG A 803 -1.24 -4.75 1.87
N THR A 804 -2.41 -5.40 1.95
CA THR A 804 -2.56 -6.78 2.46
C THR A 804 -1.86 -7.78 1.54
N ILE A 805 -2.06 -7.66 0.23
CA ILE A 805 -1.42 -8.50 -0.78
C ILE A 805 0.11 -8.41 -0.68
N LEU A 806 0.68 -7.21 -0.59
CA LEU A 806 2.13 -6.99 -0.45
C LEU A 806 2.70 -7.65 0.79
N ARG A 807 2.03 -7.46 1.93
CA ARG A 807 2.42 -8.05 3.21
C ARG A 807 2.44 -9.58 3.12
N ASP A 808 1.41 -10.18 2.53
CA ASP A 808 1.25 -11.63 2.43
C ASP A 808 2.23 -12.24 1.40
N LEU A 809 2.46 -11.59 0.26
CA LEU A 809 3.51 -11.96 -0.70
C LEU A 809 4.90 -11.95 -0.07
N THR A 810 5.15 -11.06 0.89
CA THR A 810 6.46 -10.92 1.52
C THR A 810 6.79 -12.05 2.50
N GLN A 811 5.78 -12.77 2.98
CA GLN A 811 5.98 -13.98 3.76
C GLN A 811 6.40 -15.19 2.92
N LEU A 812 6.08 -15.19 1.62
CA LEU A 812 6.40 -16.31 0.73
C LEU A 812 7.91 -16.42 0.59
N GLN A 813 8.50 -17.41 1.27
CA GLN A 813 9.93 -17.71 1.17
C GLN A 813 10.18 -18.63 -0.03
N PRO A 814 11.14 -18.31 -0.93
CA PRO A 814 11.40 -19.10 -2.14
C PRO A 814 11.83 -20.55 -1.89
N HIS A 815 12.49 -20.84 -0.76
CA HIS A 815 13.05 -22.15 -0.45
C HIS A 815 12.00 -23.24 -0.11
N ASN A 816 10.75 -22.84 0.15
CA ASN A 816 9.65 -23.77 0.41
C ASN A 816 8.81 -24.07 -0.85
N LEU A 817 9.19 -23.53 -2.00
CA LEU A 817 8.38 -23.54 -3.21
C LEU A 817 9.00 -24.49 -4.25
N VAL A 818 8.47 -25.70 -4.34
CA VAL A 818 8.73 -26.65 -5.44
C VAL A 818 8.18 -26.07 -6.75
N ASP A 819 8.76 -26.43 -7.88
CA ASP A 819 8.34 -26.00 -9.23
C ASP A 819 6.83 -25.87 -9.35
N ILE A 820 6.36 -24.65 -9.66
CA ILE A 820 4.94 -24.38 -9.86
C ILE A 820 4.57 -24.90 -11.24
N THR A 821 4.26 -26.19 -11.32
CA THR A 821 3.75 -26.82 -12.54
C THR A 821 2.26 -26.52 -12.69
N SER A 822 1.82 -26.19 -13.90
CA SER A 822 0.41 -26.20 -14.25
C SER A 822 -0.15 -27.62 -14.07
N VAL A 823 -1.31 -27.75 -13.44
CA VAL A 823 -2.06 -29.02 -13.42
C VAL A 823 -2.82 -29.14 -14.74
N ASN A 824 -2.10 -29.34 -15.85
CA ASN A 824 -2.52 -30.13 -17.01
C ASN A 824 -1.44 -30.17 -18.10
N PRO A 825 -0.81 -31.34 -18.38
CA PRO A 825 0.11 -31.50 -19.50
C PRO A 825 -0.58 -31.73 -20.86
N ASP A 826 -1.91 -31.89 -20.90
CA ASP A 826 -2.66 -32.24 -22.12
C ASP A 826 -3.26 -31.02 -22.85
N PHE A 827 -2.43 -30.00 -23.14
CA PHE A 827 -2.87 -28.91 -24.03
C PHE A 827 -2.48 -29.21 -25.48
N PRO A 828 -3.43 -29.11 -26.43
CA PRO A 828 -3.11 -29.27 -27.84
C PRO A 828 -2.17 -28.15 -28.30
N VAL A 829 -1.26 -28.50 -29.21
CA VAL A 829 -0.42 -27.55 -29.94
C VAL A 829 -1.34 -26.48 -30.54
N SER A 830 -1.06 -25.20 -30.27
CA SER A 830 -1.84 -24.08 -30.80
C SER A 830 -2.00 -24.23 -32.31
N ASP A 831 -3.25 -24.13 -32.80
CA ASP A 831 -3.56 -24.23 -34.23
C ASP A 831 -2.64 -23.27 -35.02
N PRO A 832 -1.76 -23.78 -35.90
CA PRO A 832 -0.78 -22.97 -36.62
C PRO A 832 -1.44 -21.95 -37.56
N THR A 833 -2.74 -22.08 -37.82
CA THR A 833 -3.52 -21.16 -38.67
C THR A 833 -4.11 -19.98 -37.89
N VAL A 834 -3.93 -19.91 -36.58
CA VAL A 834 -4.42 -18.82 -35.73
C VAL A 834 -3.30 -17.83 -35.41
N PHE A 835 -3.40 -16.63 -35.95
CA PHE A 835 -2.45 -15.55 -35.71
C PHE A 835 -3.02 -14.52 -34.73
N GLN A 836 -2.17 -13.92 -33.90
CA GLN A 836 -2.59 -12.88 -32.96
C GLN A 836 -2.23 -11.49 -33.49
N LYS A 837 -3.25 -10.63 -33.63
CA LYS A 837 -3.12 -9.26 -34.16
C LYS A 837 -2.05 -8.42 -33.45
N ARG A 838 -1.88 -8.59 -32.13
CA ARG A 838 -0.87 -7.90 -31.32
C ARG A 838 0.57 -8.06 -31.81
N TYR A 839 0.89 -9.18 -32.47
CA TYR A 839 2.25 -9.48 -32.98
C TYR A 839 2.44 -9.08 -34.45
N LEU A 840 1.40 -8.55 -35.11
CA LEU A 840 1.49 -8.07 -36.48
C LEU A 840 2.07 -6.65 -36.50
N LYS A 841 3.34 -6.55 -36.89
CA LYS A 841 4.08 -5.30 -37.07
C LYS A 841 3.93 -4.82 -38.53
N LYS A 842 3.20 -3.74 -38.75
CA LYS A 842 2.95 -3.24 -40.12
C LYS A 842 4.22 -2.63 -40.69
N ILE A 843 4.61 -3.05 -41.90
CA ILE A 843 5.78 -2.52 -42.59
C ILE A 843 5.37 -1.51 -43.65
N ARG A 844 4.55 -1.94 -44.62
CA ARG A 844 4.04 -1.07 -45.69
C ARG A 844 2.75 -1.61 -46.28
N GLU A 845 2.04 -0.76 -46.99
CA GLU A 845 0.91 -1.19 -47.82
C GLU A 845 1.40 -1.83 -49.12
N LEU A 846 0.75 -2.91 -49.55
CA LEU A 846 1.07 -3.61 -50.79
C LEU A 846 0.11 -3.23 -51.91
N GLY A 847 -1.17 -3.02 -51.59
CA GLY A 847 -2.16 -2.59 -52.56
C GLY A 847 -3.59 -2.63 -52.01
N GLU A 848 -4.54 -2.17 -52.83
CA GLU A 848 -5.96 -2.10 -52.49
C GLU A 848 -6.78 -2.76 -53.60
N GLY A 849 -7.66 -3.69 -53.20
CA GLY A 849 -8.55 -4.41 -54.12
C GLY A 849 -10.02 -4.14 -53.84
N HIS A 850 -10.88 -4.87 -54.56
CA HIS A 850 -12.35 -4.77 -54.44
C HIS A 850 -12.85 -5.08 -53.02
N PHE A 851 -12.28 -6.09 -52.37
CA PHE A 851 -12.73 -6.58 -51.06
C PHE A 851 -12.01 -5.94 -49.86
N GLY A 852 -10.91 -5.21 -50.08
CA GLY A 852 -10.07 -4.79 -48.96
C GLY A 852 -8.69 -4.29 -49.33
N LYS A 853 -7.95 -3.90 -48.28
CA LYS A 853 -6.58 -3.42 -48.34
C LYS A 853 -5.61 -4.55 -47.97
N VAL A 854 -4.54 -4.71 -48.74
CA VAL A 854 -3.47 -5.68 -48.52
C VAL A 854 -2.23 -4.94 -48.03
N SER A 855 -1.66 -5.38 -46.92
CA SER A 855 -0.47 -4.78 -46.32
C SER A 855 0.53 -5.86 -45.93
N LEU A 856 1.82 -5.50 -45.99
CA LEU A 856 2.93 -6.32 -45.56
C LEU A 856 3.13 -6.15 -44.05
N TYR A 857 3.16 -7.27 -43.36
CA TYR A 857 3.43 -7.34 -41.93
C TYR A 857 4.58 -8.29 -41.65
N CYS A 858 5.29 -8.05 -40.54
CA CYS A 858 6.10 -9.04 -39.86
C CYS A 858 5.29 -9.58 -38.67
N TYR A 859 5.08 -10.90 -38.62
CA TYR A 859 4.45 -11.59 -37.50
C TYR A 859 5.53 -12.11 -36.54
N ASP A 860 5.68 -11.42 -35.40
CA ASP A 860 6.81 -11.62 -34.49
C ASP A 860 6.33 -11.89 -33.04
N PRO A 861 5.90 -13.13 -32.73
CA PRO A 861 5.40 -13.49 -31.40
C PRO A 861 6.49 -13.59 -30.31
N THR A 862 7.76 -13.75 -30.71
CA THR A 862 8.92 -13.81 -29.81
C THR A 862 9.52 -12.44 -29.52
N ASN A 863 9.15 -11.43 -30.32
CA ASN A 863 9.63 -10.06 -30.24
C ASN A 863 11.16 -9.94 -30.31
N ASP A 864 11.81 -10.83 -31.08
CA ASP A 864 13.27 -10.84 -31.28
C ASP A 864 13.67 -10.36 -32.68
N GLY A 865 12.72 -9.92 -33.49
CA GLY A 865 12.95 -9.42 -34.84
C GLY A 865 13.10 -10.50 -35.90
N THR A 866 12.94 -11.79 -35.55
CA THR A 866 13.02 -12.91 -36.50
C THR A 866 11.67 -13.34 -37.06
N GLY A 867 10.64 -12.52 -36.85
CA GLY A 867 9.26 -12.81 -37.25
C GLY A 867 9.07 -13.03 -38.75
N GLU A 868 7.98 -13.73 -39.08
CA GLU A 868 7.67 -14.13 -40.44
C GLU A 868 7.02 -13.00 -41.24
N MET A 869 7.46 -12.80 -42.48
CA MET A 869 6.85 -11.85 -43.40
C MET A 869 5.55 -12.43 -43.98
N VAL A 870 4.44 -11.71 -43.79
CA VAL A 870 3.10 -12.14 -44.21
C VAL A 870 2.34 -11.01 -44.90
N ALA A 871 1.52 -11.38 -45.88
CA ALA A 871 0.56 -10.47 -46.50
C ALA A 871 -0.78 -10.57 -45.76
N VAL A 872 -1.25 -9.46 -45.21
CA VAL A 872 -2.50 -9.38 -44.45
C VAL A 872 -3.53 -8.61 -45.26
N LYS A 873 -4.67 -9.24 -45.56
CA LYS A 873 -5.80 -8.63 -46.25
C LYS A 873 -6.90 -8.30 -45.24
N SER A 874 -7.27 -7.02 -45.19
CA SER A 874 -8.27 -6.47 -44.27
C SER A 874 -9.44 -5.86 -45.05
N LEU A 875 -10.67 -6.07 -44.57
CA LEU A 875 -11.87 -5.43 -45.09
C LEU A 875 -11.87 -3.91 -44.84
N LYS A 876 -12.51 -3.15 -45.74
CA LYS A 876 -12.71 -1.69 -45.55
C LYS A 876 -13.83 -1.43 -44.53
N SER A 877 -13.73 -0.34 -43.76
CA SER A 877 -14.75 0.05 -42.78
C SER A 877 -16.09 0.39 -43.45
N GLY A 878 -17.21 0.03 -42.82
CA GLY A 878 -18.58 0.37 -43.28
C GLY A 878 -19.24 -0.61 -44.26
N CYS A 879 -18.78 -1.87 -44.35
CA CYS A 879 -19.29 -2.85 -45.32
C CYS A 879 -20.67 -3.44 -44.98
N SER A 880 -21.45 -3.77 -46.02
CA SER A 880 -22.76 -4.44 -45.90
C SER A 880 -22.63 -5.91 -45.46
N GLN A 881 -23.70 -6.47 -44.88
CA GLN A 881 -23.74 -7.89 -44.44
C GLN A 881 -23.44 -8.89 -45.58
N GLN A 882 -23.73 -8.51 -46.82
CA GLN A 882 -23.43 -9.31 -48.02
C GLN A 882 -21.92 -9.41 -48.29
N LEU A 883 -21.17 -8.30 -48.16
CA LEU A 883 -19.71 -8.28 -48.30
C LEU A 883 -19.01 -9.12 -47.24
N LEU A 884 -19.50 -9.12 -46.00
CA LEU A 884 -18.99 -9.99 -44.93
C LEU A 884 -19.21 -11.49 -45.22
N THR A 885 -20.33 -11.84 -45.83
CA THR A 885 -20.63 -13.24 -46.20
C THR A 885 -19.74 -13.70 -47.34
N SER A 886 -19.56 -12.86 -48.37
CA SER A 886 -18.63 -13.12 -49.47
C SER A 886 -17.19 -13.23 -48.99
N TRP A 887 -16.77 -12.39 -48.04
CA TRP A 887 -15.45 -12.44 -47.43
C TRP A 887 -15.20 -13.73 -46.65
N LYS A 888 -16.17 -14.17 -45.83
CA LYS A 888 -16.08 -15.46 -45.14
C LYS A 888 -15.98 -16.62 -46.13
N ARG A 889 -16.76 -16.57 -47.21
CA ARG A 889 -16.68 -17.57 -48.28
C ARG A 889 -15.32 -17.58 -48.96
N GLU A 890 -14.72 -16.42 -49.20
CA GLU A 890 -13.35 -16.31 -49.76
C GLU A 890 -12.32 -16.97 -48.85
N ILE A 891 -12.39 -16.74 -47.53
CA ILE A 891 -11.51 -17.40 -46.55
C ILE A 891 -11.71 -18.92 -46.58
N GLU A 892 -12.95 -19.42 -46.57
CA GLU A 892 -13.22 -20.86 -46.60
C GLU A 892 -12.75 -21.53 -47.89
N ILE A 893 -12.83 -20.83 -49.03
CA ILE A 893 -12.26 -21.32 -50.29
C ILE A 893 -10.74 -21.40 -50.16
N LEU A 894 -10.08 -20.31 -49.75
CA LEU A 894 -8.61 -20.26 -49.67
C LEU A 894 -8.03 -21.29 -48.69
N LYS A 895 -8.74 -21.62 -47.60
CA LYS A 895 -8.37 -22.71 -46.68
C LYS A 895 -8.25 -24.07 -47.36
N THR A 896 -8.98 -24.30 -48.45
CA THR A 896 -9.02 -25.59 -49.16
C THR A 896 -8.01 -25.68 -50.31
N LEU A 897 -7.37 -24.57 -50.69
CA LEU A 897 -6.48 -24.50 -51.85
C LEU A 897 -5.01 -24.69 -51.43
N TYR A 898 -4.38 -25.71 -52.00
CA TYR A 898 -2.95 -26.02 -51.79
C TYR A 898 -2.29 -26.33 -53.13
N HIS A 899 -1.50 -25.39 -53.65
CA HIS A 899 -0.72 -25.55 -54.88
C HIS A 899 0.53 -24.67 -54.83
N GLU A 900 1.60 -25.03 -55.55
CA GLU A 900 2.87 -24.27 -55.56
C GLU A 900 2.72 -22.89 -56.21
N ASN A 901 1.83 -22.77 -57.20
CA ASN A 901 1.59 -21.51 -57.94
C ASN A 901 0.39 -20.69 -57.42
N ILE A 902 -0.23 -21.09 -56.30
CA ILE A 902 -1.32 -20.34 -55.64
C ILE A 902 -0.79 -19.74 -54.34
N VAL A 903 -1.04 -18.44 -54.13
CA VAL A 903 -0.67 -17.75 -52.88
C VAL A 903 -1.26 -18.48 -51.68
N LYS A 904 -0.37 -19.05 -50.87
CA LYS A 904 -0.71 -19.93 -49.76
C LYS A 904 -1.49 -19.20 -48.66
N TYR A 905 -2.62 -19.78 -48.28
CA TYR A 905 -3.30 -19.47 -47.02
C TYR A 905 -2.41 -19.89 -45.85
N LYS A 906 -2.06 -18.95 -44.98
CA LYS A 906 -1.33 -19.23 -43.74
C LYS A 906 -2.25 -19.32 -42.54
N GLY A 907 -3.29 -18.51 -42.53
CA GLY A 907 -4.16 -18.43 -41.37
C GLY A 907 -5.08 -17.24 -41.40
N CYS A 908 -5.66 -16.98 -40.26
CA CYS A 908 -6.41 -15.76 -40.03
C CYS A 908 -6.17 -15.21 -38.62
N CYS A 909 -6.38 -13.91 -38.47
CA CYS A 909 -6.50 -13.28 -37.17
C CYS A 909 -7.85 -12.58 -37.06
N SER A 910 -8.55 -12.81 -35.96
CA SER A 910 -9.75 -12.05 -35.59
C SER A 910 -9.38 -11.04 -34.51
N GLU A 911 -9.98 -9.84 -34.56
CA GLU A 911 -9.89 -8.91 -33.46
C GLU A 911 -10.86 -9.32 -32.34
N GLN A 912 -10.44 -9.12 -31.10
CA GLN A 912 -11.21 -9.49 -29.91
C GLN A 912 -12.56 -8.75 -29.94
N GLY A 913 -13.68 -9.48 -30.14
CA GLY A 913 -15.01 -8.89 -30.24
C GLY A 913 -15.42 -8.37 -31.63
N GLU A 914 -14.53 -8.34 -32.63
CA GLU A 914 -14.93 -8.05 -34.01
C GLU A 914 -15.40 -9.30 -34.74
N LYS A 915 -16.47 -9.16 -35.54
CA LYS A 915 -16.93 -10.21 -36.47
C LYS A 915 -16.04 -10.34 -37.71
N ILE A 916 -15.05 -9.47 -37.87
CA ILE A 916 -14.23 -9.31 -39.06
C ILE A 916 -12.91 -10.06 -38.86
N VAL A 917 -12.67 -11.04 -39.72
CA VAL A 917 -11.48 -11.88 -39.74
C VAL A 917 -10.50 -11.30 -40.75
N GLN A 918 -9.29 -10.93 -40.35
CA GLN A 918 -8.22 -10.58 -41.27
C GLN A 918 -7.59 -11.88 -41.82
N LEU A 919 -7.41 -11.91 -43.14
CA LEU A 919 -6.85 -13.05 -43.86
C LEU A 919 -5.33 -12.91 -43.93
N ILE A 920 -4.60 -13.98 -43.59
CA ILE A 920 -3.14 -13.99 -43.59
C ILE A 920 -2.65 -14.99 -44.63
N MET A 921 -1.79 -14.48 -45.50
CA MET A 921 -1.26 -15.18 -46.65
C MET A 921 0.26 -15.10 -46.67
N GLU A 922 0.89 -15.97 -47.45
CA GLU A 922 2.30 -15.79 -47.74
C GLU A 922 2.60 -14.45 -48.43
N TYR A 923 3.76 -13.89 -48.12
CA TYR A 923 4.24 -12.71 -48.81
C TYR A 923 5.09 -13.12 -50.02
N VAL A 924 4.68 -12.66 -51.20
CA VAL A 924 5.43 -12.84 -52.45
C VAL A 924 6.25 -11.58 -52.75
N PRO A 925 7.60 -11.61 -52.67
CA PRO A 925 8.43 -10.40 -52.63
C PRO A 925 8.39 -9.52 -53.89
N LEU A 926 8.16 -10.12 -55.06
CA LEU A 926 8.20 -9.43 -56.35
C LEU A 926 6.85 -8.82 -56.77
N GLY A 927 5.82 -8.99 -55.93
CA GLY A 927 4.51 -8.39 -56.16
C GLY A 927 3.75 -9.00 -57.34
N SER A 928 2.83 -8.22 -57.93
CA SER A 928 1.97 -8.70 -59.00
C SER A 928 2.69 -8.71 -60.36
N LEU A 929 2.34 -9.67 -61.22
CA LEU A 929 2.90 -9.72 -62.58
C LEU A 929 2.63 -8.44 -63.38
N ARG A 930 1.49 -7.78 -63.13
CA ARG A 930 1.13 -6.46 -63.68
C ARG A 930 2.17 -5.39 -63.37
N ASP A 931 2.73 -5.39 -62.16
CA ASP A 931 3.73 -4.41 -61.73
C ASP A 931 5.15 -4.84 -62.09
N TYR A 932 5.37 -6.15 -62.24
CA TYR A 932 6.67 -6.75 -62.53
C TYR A 932 7.06 -6.59 -64.01
N LEU A 933 6.19 -6.99 -64.95
CA LEU A 933 6.51 -6.99 -66.39
C LEU A 933 6.96 -5.62 -66.93
N PRO A 934 6.36 -4.48 -66.56
CA PRO A 934 6.80 -3.18 -67.08
C PRO A 934 8.18 -2.74 -66.55
N LYS A 935 8.63 -3.28 -65.42
CA LYS A 935 9.87 -2.90 -64.74
C LYS A 935 11.05 -3.81 -65.07
N HIS A 936 10.79 -4.93 -65.72
CA HIS A 936 11.78 -5.96 -66.00
C HIS A 936 11.71 -6.36 -67.48
N ASN A 937 12.87 -6.43 -68.14
CA ASN A 937 12.94 -6.90 -69.52
C ASN A 937 12.88 -8.44 -69.52
N VAL A 938 11.69 -8.99 -69.72
CA VAL A 938 11.42 -10.43 -69.65
C VAL A 938 11.32 -11.02 -71.07
N GLY A 939 12.18 -11.98 -71.41
CA GLY A 939 12.15 -12.65 -72.71
C GLY A 939 10.96 -13.61 -72.88
N LEU A 940 10.63 -13.94 -74.14
CA LEU A 940 9.49 -14.81 -74.50
C LEU A 940 9.47 -16.14 -73.74
N ALA A 941 10.63 -16.77 -73.53
CA ALA A 941 10.72 -18.04 -72.79
C ALA A 941 10.20 -17.93 -71.34
N HIS A 942 10.50 -16.83 -70.64
CA HIS A 942 10.01 -16.59 -69.28
C HIS A 942 8.52 -16.23 -69.28
N ILE A 943 8.01 -15.54 -70.30
CA ILE A 943 6.58 -15.25 -70.44
C ILE A 943 5.79 -16.55 -70.64
N LEU A 944 6.29 -17.46 -71.48
CA LEU A 944 5.67 -18.78 -71.67
C LEU A 944 5.73 -19.63 -70.39
N LEU A 945 6.82 -19.54 -69.63
CA LEU A 945 6.93 -20.19 -68.32
C LEU A 945 5.88 -19.65 -67.34
N PHE A 946 5.67 -18.32 -67.27
CA PHE A 946 4.61 -17.75 -66.43
C PHE A 946 3.22 -18.23 -66.87
N ALA A 947 2.97 -18.31 -68.18
CA ALA A 947 1.70 -18.84 -68.69
C ALA A 947 1.50 -20.31 -68.34
N GLN A 948 2.56 -21.13 -68.40
CA GLN A 948 2.53 -22.52 -67.95
C GLN A 948 2.21 -22.61 -66.45
N GLN A 949 2.92 -21.86 -65.60
CA GLN A 949 2.71 -21.82 -64.15
C GLN A 949 1.31 -21.31 -63.74
N ILE A 950 0.63 -20.54 -64.58
CA ILE A 950 -0.76 -20.08 -64.34
C ILE A 950 -1.78 -21.16 -64.73
N CYS A 951 -1.44 -21.99 -65.73
CA CYS A 951 -2.28 -23.10 -66.17
C CYS A 951 -2.19 -24.31 -65.23
N GLU A 952 -0.99 -24.54 -64.67
CA GLU A 952 -0.73 -25.49 -63.58
C GLU A 952 -1.44 -25.06 -62.29
#